data_AF-A0A917AXG8-F1
#
_entry.id   AF-A0A917AXG8-F1
#
_cell.length_a   1.000
_cell.length_b   1.000
_cell.length_c   1.000
_cell.angle_alpha   90.00
_cell.angle_beta   90.00
_cell.angle_gamma   90.00
#
_symmetry.space_group_name_H-M   'P 1'
#
loop_
_entity.id
_entity.type
_entity.pdbx_description
1 polymer ?
#
loop_
_entity_poly.entity_id
_entity_poly.type
_entity_poly.pdbx_seq_one_letter_code
_entity_poly.pdbx_strand_id
1 'polypeptide(L)'
;MYGRGEKAMFSNKEIFKETFLEKLEMLCGKSFKESTVRDQYHTLGHMVREFISATWIATNEHNRSTHAKQVYYLSIEFLLGRMLGNNLLNLGIREICEEGLLDLGISLQEVEESESDAGLGNGGLGRLAACFLDSLASLNLPGHGYGIRYKHGLFDQKIVEGYQVELPEQWLRHGNVWELRRHDQAIEVGFWGEVETIHLNGRLDFRTVSEEKITAVPYDIPVVGYKTDTINTLRLWNAEPSPYPTDKNVMEYKRETEAVSELLYPDDTHDEGKILRLKQQYFLVSASLQNIIQQHRAHHGHVKDLHKKVAIHINDTHPVLAIPELMRILLDKEKMSWEEAWHITIETISYTNHTTLSEALEKWPVRIFKPLLPRIYMIVEEINERFCKQLWKRYPGEWDRIKQMAIIADDLVKMAHLAIVGSHSINGVAKIHTNILKEREMNHFYKFYPSKFNNKTNGITHRRWLLKANPQLASLLNEAIGDKWVQSPAKLTELLSYREDAVFQHQIAQVKKARKDILAKHIYEQTGINVDTNSIFDVQVKRLHAYKRQLLNVLHIMYLYNRLKEDSSFTIYPHTFIFGAKASPGYYYAKKIIKLINSLADKVNHDKQTNDRLKVIFLENYRVSLAEDIFPAADVSEQISTASKEASGTGNMKFMMNGAVTVGTLDGANIEIKEEVGNEHIFIFGLTSEEVLNYHHNGGYRSMDYYHHDARVHRVVDQLVNGYYPVAQDEFEPIYDSLTVQNDEYFVLKDLASYIDVHERVNNMYQDTHTWLRMSITNIAQSGHFTSDRTILQYAHDIWKIKHSEMIR
;
A
#
# COMPACT_ATOMS: atom_id res chain seq x y z
N MET A 1 18.43 -34.02 -17.45
CA MET A 1 17.16 -34.80 -17.44
C MET A 1 16.12 -34.28 -16.44
N TYR A 2 16.45 -33.40 -15.49
CA TYR A 2 15.50 -32.91 -14.47
C TYR A 2 14.41 -31.92 -14.95
N GLY A 3 14.52 -31.33 -16.14
CA GLY A 3 13.57 -30.30 -16.61
C GLY A 3 12.37 -30.77 -17.46
N ARG A 4 12.26 -32.06 -17.81
CA ARG A 4 11.14 -32.55 -18.67
C ARG A 4 9.90 -33.00 -17.88
N GLY A 5 10.04 -33.42 -16.62
CA GLY A 5 8.91 -33.84 -15.78
C GLY A 5 8.14 -32.66 -15.18
N GLU A 6 8.84 -31.61 -14.74
CA GLU A 6 8.21 -30.45 -14.07
C GLU A 6 7.31 -29.63 -15.00
N LYS A 7 7.67 -29.47 -16.29
CA LYS A 7 6.81 -28.80 -17.28
C LYS A 7 5.60 -29.65 -17.68
N ALA A 8 5.59 -30.95 -17.39
CA ALA A 8 4.49 -31.83 -17.77
C ALA A 8 3.29 -31.72 -16.81
N MET A 9 3.49 -31.33 -15.54
CA MET A 9 2.44 -31.41 -14.52
C MET A 9 1.22 -30.52 -14.79
N PHE A 10 1.40 -29.41 -15.52
CA PHE A 10 0.33 -28.51 -15.97
C PHE A 10 0.17 -28.51 -17.50
N SER A 11 0.59 -29.58 -18.19
CA SER A 11 0.53 -29.63 -19.65
C SER A 11 -0.85 -29.97 -20.21
N ASN A 12 -1.65 -30.73 -19.46
CA ASN A 12 -3.06 -30.94 -19.71
C ASN A 12 -3.79 -31.34 -18.42
N LYS A 13 -5.13 -31.35 -18.50
CA LYS A 13 -6.03 -31.62 -17.38
C LYS A 13 -5.81 -32.99 -16.72
N GLU A 14 -5.64 -34.06 -17.49
CA GLU A 14 -5.52 -35.42 -16.93
C GLU A 14 -4.20 -35.62 -16.19
N ILE A 15 -3.09 -35.13 -16.76
CA ILE A 15 -1.78 -35.18 -16.09
C ILE A 15 -1.80 -34.35 -14.80
N PHE A 16 -2.45 -33.18 -14.81
CA PHE A 16 -2.62 -32.37 -13.60
C PHE A 16 -3.37 -33.13 -12.51
N LYS A 17 -4.50 -33.77 -12.84
CA LYS A 17 -5.31 -34.54 -11.87
C LYS A 17 -4.53 -35.69 -11.24
N GLU A 18 -3.86 -36.51 -12.07
CA GLU A 18 -3.04 -37.62 -11.59
C GLU A 18 -1.94 -37.10 -10.65
N THR A 19 -1.20 -36.08 -11.08
CA THR A 19 -0.13 -35.48 -10.26
C THR A 19 -0.67 -34.87 -8.98
N PHE A 20 -1.83 -34.21 -9.02
CA PHE A 20 -2.45 -33.59 -7.85
C PHE A 20 -2.84 -34.63 -6.80
N LEU A 21 -3.47 -35.73 -7.21
CA LEU A 21 -3.84 -36.82 -6.30
C LEU A 21 -2.59 -37.48 -5.68
N GLU A 22 -1.58 -37.78 -6.50
CA GLU A 22 -0.32 -38.35 -6.02
C GLU A 22 0.38 -37.43 -5.02
N LYS A 23 0.49 -36.12 -5.33
CA LYS A 23 1.13 -35.14 -4.44
C LYS A 23 0.33 -34.93 -3.16
N LEU A 24 -1.00 -34.96 -3.23
CA LEU A 24 -1.86 -34.85 -2.06
C LEU A 24 -1.58 -35.98 -1.07
N GLU A 25 -1.56 -37.22 -1.55
CA GLU A 25 -1.29 -38.39 -0.72
C GLU A 25 0.14 -38.36 -0.14
N MET A 26 1.13 -37.97 -0.95
CA MET A 26 2.52 -37.85 -0.51
C MET A 26 2.75 -36.74 0.52
N LEU A 27 2.15 -35.57 0.33
CA LEU A 27 2.36 -34.42 1.21
C LEU A 27 1.55 -34.55 2.52
N CYS A 28 0.33 -35.06 2.43
CA CYS A 28 -0.59 -35.08 3.56
C CYS A 28 -0.56 -36.40 4.34
N GLY A 29 -0.09 -37.49 3.73
CA GLY A 29 -0.14 -38.84 4.32
C GLY A 29 -1.58 -39.34 4.51
N LYS A 30 -2.53 -38.83 3.71
CA LYS A 30 -3.96 -39.15 3.77
C LYS A 30 -4.46 -39.51 2.38
N SER A 31 -5.50 -40.33 2.30
CA SER A 31 -6.20 -40.58 1.03
C SER A 31 -6.96 -39.34 0.56
N PHE A 32 -7.24 -39.23 -0.75
CA PHE A 32 -8.03 -38.12 -1.30
C PHE A 32 -9.39 -37.93 -0.60
N LYS A 33 -10.05 -39.03 -0.24
CA LYS A 33 -11.36 -39.02 0.44
C LYS A 33 -11.32 -38.39 1.84
N GLU A 34 -10.16 -38.37 2.48
CA GLU A 34 -9.95 -37.82 3.83
C GLU A 34 -9.31 -36.42 3.79
N SER A 35 -9.08 -35.88 2.59
CA SER A 35 -8.46 -34.58 2.41
C SER A 35 -9.38 -33.45 2.80
N THR A 36 -8.82 -32.45 3.49
CA THR A 36 -9.51 -31.18 3.75
C THR A 36 -9.25 -30.17 2.64
N VAL A 37 -10.06 -29.13 2.53
CA VAL A 37 -9.82 -27.99 1.61
C VAL A 37 -8.44 -27.37 1.85
N ARG A 38 -7.95 -27.39 3.09
CA ARG A 38 -6.61 -26.94 3.44
C ARG A 38 -5.52 -27.87 2.90
N ASP A 39 -5.71 -29.18 3.01
CA ASP A 39 -4.79 -30.17 2.42
C ASP A 39 -4.71 -29.98 0.88
N GLN A 40 -5.85 -29.71 0.24
CA GLN A 40 -5.95 -29.41 -1.19
C GLN A 40 -5.23 -28.10 -1.56
N TYR A 41 -5.41 -27.03 -0.77
CA TYR A 41 -4.68 -25.77 -0.92
C TYR A 41 -3.17 -25.96 -0.79
N HIS A 42 -2.70 -26.64 0.26
CA HIS A 42 -1.27 -26.87 0.45
C HIS A 42 -0.68 -27.66 -0.72
N THR A 43 -1.40 -28.70 -1.17
CA THR A 43 -0.98 -29.52 -2.31
C THR A 43 -0.85 -28.67 -3.57
N LEU A 44 -1.89 -27.92 -3.95
CA LEU A 44 -1.87 -27.08 -5.15
C LEU A 44 -0.79 -26.00 -5.05
N GLY A 45 -0.68 -25.33 -3.90
CA GLY A 45 0.34 -24.30 -3.67
C GLY A 45 1.76 -24.84 -3.80
N HIS A 46 2.03 -26.04 -3.29
CA HIS A 46 3.34 -26.70 -3.46
C HIS A 46 3.62 -27.08 -4.92
N MET A 47 2.64 -27.61 -5.65
CA MET A 47 2.79 -27.91 -7.07
C MET A 47 3.08 -26.65 -7.90
N VAL A 48 2.34 -25.56 -7.64
CA VAL A 48 2.56 -24.29 -8.33
C VAL A 48 3.95 -23.73 -8.00
N ARG A 49 4.41 -23.80 -6.74
CA ARG A 49 5.77 -23.38 -6.38
C ARG A 49 6.85 -24.24 -7.03
N GLU A 50 6.64 -25.55 -7.13
CA GLU A 50 7.54 -26.47 -7.84
C GLU A 50 7.67 -26.06 -9.32
N PHE A 51 6.55 -25.78 -9.98
CA PHE A 51 6.53 -25.30 -11.36
C PHE A 51 7.23 -23.94 -11.55
N ILE A 52 7.08 -23.03 -10.59
CA ILE A 52 7.78 -21.72 -10.57
C ILE A 52 9.29 -21.88 -10.42
N SER A 53 9.75 -22.89 -9.67
CA SER A 53 11.14 -22.98 -9.18
C SER A 53 12.16 -23.05 -10.32
N ALA A 54 11.89 -23.81 -11.38
CA ALA A 54 12.79 -23.93 -12.52
C ALA A 54 13.00 -22.58 -13.23
N THR A 55 11.92 -21.86 -13.53
CA THR A 55 11.97 -20.55 -14.18
C THR A 55 12.59 -19.48 -13.27
N TRP A 56 12.38 -19.58 -11.96
CA TRP A 56 12.97 -18.67 -10.99
C TRP A 56 14.49 -18.86 -10.87
N ILE A 57 14.98 -20.10 -10.87
CA ILE A 57 16.42 -20.38 -10.94
C ILE A 57 17.01 -19.80 -12.23
N ALA A 58 16.37 -20.07 -13.38
CA ALA A 58 16.82 -19.58 -14.68
C ALA A 58 16.87 -18.04 -14.72
N THR A 59 15.86 -17.35 -14.17
CA THR A 59 15.83 -15.88 -14.09
C THR A 59 17.03 -15.35 -13.28
N ASN A 60 17.29 -15.96 -12.11
CA ASN A 60 18.41 -15.55 -11.25
C ASN A 60 19.77 -15.81 -11.92
N GLU A 61 19.94 -16.94 -12.60
CA GLU A 61 21.17 -17.27 -13.35
C GLU A 61 21.37 -16.33 -14.54
N HIS A 62 20.31 -15.99 -15.26
CA HIS A 62 20.35 -15.04 -16.36
C HIS A 62 20.76 -13.64 -15.89
N ASN A 63 20.15 -13.13 -14.80
CA ASN A 63 20.51 -11.83 -14.22
C ASN A 63 21.98 -11.77 -13.79
N ARG A 64 22.52 -12.87 -13.27
CA ARG A 64 23.93 -12.99 -12.87
C ARG A 64 24.87 -13.03 -14.08
N SER A 65 24.56 -13.84 -15.09
CA SER A 65 25.42 -14.03 -16.26
C SER A 65 25.47 -12.80 -17.18
N THR A 66 24.35 -12.10 -17.34
CA THR A 66 24.27 -10.88 -18.19
C THR A 66 24.87 -9.65 -17.53
N HIS A 67 25.18 -9.69 -16.23
CA HIS A 67 25.65 -8.54 -15.45
C HIS A 67 24.72 -7.32 -15.60
N ALA A 68 23.41 -7.57 -15.75
CA ALA A 68 22.41 -6.53 -15.90
C ALA A 68 22.30 -5.69 -14.61
N LYS A 69 21.96 -4.40 -14.75
CA LYS A 69 21.66 -3.56 -13.59
C LYS A 69 20.33 -4.00 -13.00
N GLN A 70 20.29 -4.22 -11.68
CA GLN A 70 19.09 -4.69 -10.96
C GLN A 70 18.60 -3.62 -9.98
N VAL A 71 17.28 -3.56 -9.76
CA VAL A 71 16.69 -2.69 -8.74
C VAL A 71 16.30 -3.48 -7.50
N TYR A 72 16.57 -2.92 -6.32
CA TYR A 72 16.14 -3.42 -5.03
C TYR A 72 15.23 -2.38 -4.38
N TYR A 73 13.95 -2.71 -4.27
CA TYR A 73 12.90 -1.86 -3.72
C TYR A 73 12.71 -2.16 -2.24
N LEU A 74 13.16 -1.25 -1.37
CA LEU A 74 13.09 -1.41 0.08
C LEU A 74 11.81 -0.75 0.59
N SER A 75 10.95 -1.54 1.23
CA SER A 75 9.69 -1.07 1.81
C SER A 75 9.44 -1.74 3.14
N ILE A 76 8.90 -0.98 4.09
CA ILE A 76 8.51 -1.49 5.41
C ILE A 76 7.24 -2.37 5.33
N GLU A 77 6.45 -2.23 4.25
CA GLU A 77 5.26 -3.01 3.99
C GLU A 77 5.11 -3.48 2.53
N PHE A 78 4.52 -4.66 2.35
CA PHE A 78 4.08 -5.26 1.09
C PHE A 78 2.70 -5.90 1.27
N LEU A 79 1.65 -5.24 0.78
CA LEU A 79 0.28 -5.73 0.92
C LEU A 79 -0.08 -6.65 -0.26
N LEU A 80 0.43 -7.88 -0.27
CA LEU A 80 0.34 -8.81 -1.40
C LEU A 80 -1.09 -9.31 -1.69
N GLY A 81 -1.86 -9.58 -0.62
CA GLY A 81 -3.10 -10.36 -0.68
C GLY A 81 -2.82 -11.85 -0.88
N ARG A 82 -3.87 -12.62 -1.19
CA ARG A 82 -3.75 -14.04 -1.59
C ARG A 82 -2.94 -14.18 -2.88
N MET A 83 -2.04 -15.16 -2.94
CA MET A 83 -1.13 -15.37 -4.06
C MET A 83 -1.57 -16.49 -5.00
N LEU A 84 -2.32 -17.50 -4.55
CA LEU A 84 -2.67 -18.67 -5.36
C LEU A 84 -3.33 -18.27 -6.68
N GLY A 85 -4.48 -17.61 -6.62
CA GLY A 85 -5.21 -17.22 -7.82
C GLY A 85 -4.44 -16.26 -8.73
N ASN A 86 -3.58 -15.41 -8.15
CA ASN A 86 -2.71 -14.51 -8.93
C ASN A 86 -1.61 -15.29 -9.65
N ASN A 87 -1.00 -16.27 -9.00
CA ASN A 87 0.04 -17.10 -9.60
C ASN A 87 -0.53 -18.02 -10.68
N LEU A 88 -1.69 -18.64 -10.45
CA LEU A 88 -2.38 -19.44 -11.46
C LEU A 88 -2.70 -18.60 -12.72
N LEU A 89 -3.16 -17.37 -12.52
CA LEU A 89 -3.43 -16.41 -13.59
C LEU A 89 -2.15 -16.01 -14.33
N ASN A 90 -1.12 -15.57 -13.61
CA ASN A 90 0.13 -15.09 -14.20
C ASN A 90 0.88 -16.20 -14.94
N LEU A 91 0.82 -17.44 -14.46
CA LEU A 91 1.42 -18.61 -15.13
C LEU A 91 0.59 -19.10 -16.33
N GLY A 92 -0.66 -18.65 -16.47
CA GLY A 92 -1.56 -19.11 -17.53
C GLY A 92 -2.05 -20.55 -17.35
N ILE A 93 -2.07 -21.07 -16.12
CA ILE A 93 -2.47 -22.44 -15.79
C ILE A 93 -3.81 -22.52 -15.03
N ARG A 94 -4.50 -21.39 -14.84
CA ARG A 94 -5.75 -21.30 -14.08
C ARG A 94 -6.82 -22.26 -14.61
N GLU A 95 -7.13 -22.19 -15.91
CA GLU A 95 -8.20 -22.99 -16.52
C GLU A 95 -7.93 -24.50 -16.36
N ILE A 96 -6.68 -24.94 -16.59
CA ILE A 96 -6.26 -26.33 -16.41
C ILE A 96 -6.49 -26.80 -14.96
N CYS A 97 -6.14 -25.96 -13.98
CA CYS A 97 -6.35 -26.28 -12.58
C CYS A 97 -7.83 -26.29 -12.21
N GLU A 98 -8.61 -25.31 -12.69
CA GLU A 98 -10.03 -25.17 -12.39
C GLU A 98 -10.84 -26.35 -12.95
N GLU A 99 -10.66 -26.70 -14.23
CA GLU A 99 -11.31 -27.86 -14.84
C GLU A 99 -10.87 -29.18 -14.21
N GLY A 100 -9.57 -29.32 -13.91
CA GLY A 100 -9.04 -30.54 -13.32
C GLY A 100 -9.53 -30.77 -11.88
N LEU A 101 -9.58 -29.72 -11.07
CA LEU A 101 -10.13 -29.78 -9.71
C LEU A 101 -11.64 -30.05 -9.74
N LEU A 102 -12.36 -29.45 -10.69
CA LEU A 102 -13.80 -29.67 -10.85
C LEU A 102 -14.13 -31.13 -11.18
N ASP A 103 -13.35 -31.79 -12.06
CA ASP A 103 -13.47 -33.24 -12.33
C ASP A 103 -13.29 -34.11 -11.08
N LEU A 104 -12.53 -33.62 -10.09
CA LEU A 104 -12.32 -34.28 -8.79
C LEU A 104 -13.37 -33.87 -7.74
N GLY A 105 -14.31 -33.00 -8.09
CA GLY A 105 -15.32 -32.46 -7.17
C GLY A 105 -14.79 -31.40 -6.21
N ILE A 106 -13.69 -30.73 -6.55
CA ILE A 106 -13.04 -29.69 -5.74
C ILE A 106 -13.32 -28.31 -6.35
N SER A 107 -13.78 -27.36 -5.54
CA SER A 107 -13.96 -25.97 -5.94
C SER A 107 -12.63 -25.20 -5.82
N LEU A 108 -12.11 -24.68 -6.94
CA LEU A 108 -10.92 -23.81 -6.91
C LEU A 108 -11.17 -22.56 -6.05
N GLN A 109 -12.40 -22.03 -6.05
CA GLN A 109 -12.76 -20.87 -5.22
C GLN A 109 -12.60 -21.18 -3.72
N GLU A 110 -13.10 -22.32 -3.26
CA GLU A 110 -12.97 -22.72 -1.84
C GLU A 110 -11.49 -22.94 -1.46
N VAL A 111 -10.71 -23.51 -2.38
CA VAL A 111 -9.27 -23.69 -2.21
C VAL A 111 -8.53 -22.34 -2.11
N GLU A 112 -8.88 -21.37 -2.96
CA GLU A 112 -8.35 -20.00 -2.87
C GLU A 112 -8.80 -19.29 -1.58
N GLU A 113 -10.01 -19.52 -1.11
CA GLU A 113 -10.54 -18.94 0.13
C GLU A 113 -9.87 -19.47 1.40
N SER A 114 -9.31 -20.69 1.34
CA SER A 114 -8.49 -21.30 2.40
C SER A 114 -7.15 -20.57 2.61
N GLU A 115 -6.66 -19.85 1.60
CA GLU A 115 -5.45 -19.02 1.71
C GLU A 115 -5.71 -17.79 2.60
N SER A 116 -4.81 -17.55 3.57
CA SER A 116 -4.81 -16.30 4.33
C SER A 116 -4.05 -15.21 3.58
N ASP A 117 -4.56 -13.97 3.57
CA ASP A 117 -3.78 -12.82 3.12
C ASP A 117 -2.48 -12.73 3.92
N ALA A 118 -1.36 -12.44 3.24
CA ALA A 118 -0.09 -12.24 3.92
C ALA A 118 -0.12 -10.96 4.76
N GLY A 119 0.07 -11.10 6.08
CA GLY A 119 0.16 -10.01 7.06
C GLY A 119 1.47 -9.24 6.94
N LEU A 120 1.72 -8.64 5.78
CA LEU A 120 2.97 -7.97 5.42
C LEU A 120 2.78 -6.48 5.10
N GLY A 121 1.56 -5.96 5.18
CA GLY A 121 1.28 -4.55 4.93
C GLY A 121 -0.05 -4.08 5.48
N ASN A 122 -0.25 -2.77 5.48
CA ASN A 122 -1.47 -2.13 5.97
C ASN A 122 -2.20 -1.34 4.87
N GLY A 123 -1.49 -0.43 4.21
CA GLY A 123 -2.14 0.63 3.42
C GLY A 123 -1.76 0.71 1.95
N GLY A 124 -1.98 1.91 1.39
CA GLY A 124 -1.69 2.22 -0.01
C GLY A 124 -0.21 2.11 -0.37
N LEU A 125 0.70 2.39 0.57
CA LEU A 125 2.15 2.28 0.37
C LEU A 125 2.56 0.82 0.09
N GLY A 126 2.14 -0.12 0.94
CA GLY A 126 2.41 -1.54 0.78
C GLY A 126 1.69 -2.13 -0.42
N ARG A 127 0.50 -1.63 -0.74
CA ARG A 127 -0.23 -2.07 -1.94
C ARG A 127 0.42 -1.60 -3.23
N LEU A 128 0.99 -0.38 -3.23
CA LEU A 128 1.79 0.14 -4.32
C LEU A 128 3.04 -0.70 -4.53
N ALA A 129 3.79 -0.99 -3.46
CA ALA A 129 4.97 -1.85 -3.51
C ALA A 129 4.65 -3.22 -4.14
N ALA A 130 3.52 -3.83 -3.74
CA ALA A 130 3.06 -5.08 -4.33
C ALA A 130 2.66 -4.96 -5.82
N CYS A 131 2.02 -3.86 -6.24
CA CYS A 131 1.74 -3.61 -7.67
C CYS A 131 3.04 -3.40 -8.47
N PHE A 132 4.03 -2.72 -7.89
CA PHE A 132 5.32 -2.46 -8.53
C PHE A 132 6.12 -3.74 -8.75
N LEU A 133 6.14 -4.66 -7.79
CA LEU A 133 6.79 -5.96 -7.95
C LEU A 133 6.13 -6.78 -9.07
N ASP A 134 4.81 -6.81 -9.13
CA ASP A 134 4.06 -7.49 -10.19
C ASP A 134 4.35 -6.87 -11.58
N SER A 135 4.42 -5.55 -11.68
CA SER A 135 4.80 -4.83 -12.91
C SER A 135 6.26 -5.04 -13.32
N LEU A 136 7.20 -5.03 -12.36
CA LEU A 136 8.60 -5.34 -12.64
C LEU A 136 8.74 -6.73 -13.27
N ALA A 137 8.07 -7.74 -12.69
CA ALA A 137 8.11 -9.09 -13.23
C ALA A 137 7.40 -9.19 -14.61
N SER A 138 6.19 -8.62 -14.73
CA SER A 138 5.39 -8.68 -15.97
C SER A 138 6.00 -7.90 -17.14
N LEU A 139 6.86 -6.92 -16.86
CA LEU A 139 7.62 -6.17 -17.87
C LEU A 139 9.01 -6.77 -18.14
N ASN A 140 9.32 -7.97 -17.63
CA ASN A 140 10.64 -8.59 -17.74
C ASN A 140 11.78 -7.69 -17.23
N LEU A 141 11.57 -6.96 -16.14
CA LEU A 141 12.58 -6.08 -15.55
C LEU A 141 13.21 -6.76 -14.31
N PRO A 142 14.54 -6.73 -14.15
CA PRO A 142 15.23 -7.32 -13.02
C PRO A 142 15.04 -6.45 -11.76
N GLY A 143 14.01 -6.75 -10.98
CA GLY A 143 13.61 -5.92 -9.85
C GLY A 143 13.09 -6.73 -8.66
N HIS A 144 13.72 -6.56 -7.51
CA HIS A 144 13.47 -7.33 -6.30
C HIS A 144 12.88 -6.45 -5.20
N GLY A 145 12.05 -7.03 -4.33
CA GLY A 145 11.48 -6.35 -3.15
C GLY A 145 12.14 -6.84 -1.87
N TYR A 146 12.48 -5.94 -0.95
CA TYR A 146 13.11 -6.28 0.32
C TYR A 146 12.27 -5.68 1.47
N GLY A 147 11.85 -6.52 2.42
CA GLY A 147 10.98 -6.16 3.54
C GLY A 147 11.23 -7.01 4.79
N ILE A 148 10.34 -6.89 5.79
CA ILE A 148 10.38 -7.68 7.03
C ILE A 148 9.28 -8.74 6.99
N ARG A 149 9.57 -9.94 7.50
CA ARG A 149 8.62 -11.04 7.60
C ARG A 149 7.83 -10.94 8.91
N TYR A 150 6.82 -10.07 8.96
CA TYR A 150 6.00 -9.89 10.17
C TYR A 150 5.20 -11.14 10.51
N LYS A 151 5.28 -11.58 11.78
CA LYS A 151 4.53 -12.74 12.26
C LYS A 151 3.02 -12.48 12.37
N HIS A 152 2.64 -11.27 12.76
CA HIS A 152 1.27 -10.92 13.14
C HIS A 152 0.69 -9.71 12.38
N GLY A 153 1.33 -9.31 11.27
CA GLY A 153 0.86 -8.22 10.42
C GLY A 153 0.58 -6.95 11.20
N LEU A 154 -0.56 -6.31 10.92
CA LEU A 154 -1.03 -5.18 11.73
C LEU A 154 -1.98 -5.68 12.82
N PHE A 155 -3.12 -6.24 12.42
CA PHE A 155 -4.12 -6.94 13.25
C PHE A 155 -5.31 -7.37 12.38
N ASP A 156 -5.97 -8.48 12.76
CA ASP A 156 -7.30 -8.81 12.32
C ASP A 156 -8.32 -7.94 13.06
N GLN A 157 -9.17 -7.26 12.29
CA GLN A 157 -10.19 -6.39 12.84
C GLN A 157 -11.46 -7.19 13.12
N LYS A 158 -12.03 -7.03 14.31
CA LYS A 158 -13.41 -7.43 14.61
C LYS A 158 -14.23 -6.23 15.04
N ILE A 159 -15.53 -6.25 14.72
CA ILE A 159 -16.47 -5.26 15.22
C ILE A 159 -17.32 -5.91 16.32
N VAL A 160 -17.15 -5.45 17.56
CA VAL A 160 -17.88 -5.96 18.74
C VAL A 160 -18.64 -4.79 19.35
N GLU A 161 -19.97 -4.91 19.41
CA GLU A 161 -20.86 -3.82 19.89
C GLU A 161 -20.61 -2.48 19.16
N GLY A 162 -20.23 -2.54 17.89
CA GLY A 162 -19.90 -1.39 17.06
C GLY A 162 -18.47 -0.84 17.23
N TYR A 163 -17.66 -1.39 18.15
CA TYR A 163 -16.26 -0.99 18.36
C TYR A 163 -15.29 -1.86 17.57
N GLN A 164 -14.20 -1.24 17.13
CA GLN A 164 -13.05 -1.98 16.61
C GLN A 164 -12.33 -2.70 17.76
N VAL A 165 -12.12 -4.01 17.59
CA VAL A 165 -11.25 -4.85 18.40
C VAL A 165 -10.12 -5.39 17.54
N GLU A 166 -8.88 -5.25 18.03
CA GLU A 166 -7.68 -5.75 17.37
C GLU A 166 -7.34 -7.17 17.85
N LEU A 167 -7.20 -8.10 16.92
CA LEU A 167 -6.71 -9.45 17.17
C LEU A 167 -5.39 -9.68 16.41
N PRO A 168 -4.40 -10.41 16.96
CA PRO A 168 -3.18 -10.72 16.22
C PRO A 168 -3.48 -11.53 14.96
N GLU A 169 -2.94 -11.12 13.80
CA GLU A 169 -3.11 -11.89 12.57
C GLU A 169 -2.38 -13.24 12.70
N GLN A 170 -3.00 -14.31 12.21
CA GLN A 170 -2.46 -15.67 12.31
C GLN A 170 -2.12 -16.28 10.95
N TRP A 171 -1.73 -15.45 9.98
CA TRP A 171 -1.49 -15.88 8.59
C TRP A 171 -0.37 -16.93 8.43
N LEU A 172 0.55 -17.02 9.40
CA LEU A 172 1.63 -18.02 9.43
C LEU A 172 1.35 -19.24 10.31
N ARG A 173 0.16 -19.35 10.92
CA ARG A 173 -0.17 -20.45 11.86
C ARG A 173 0.01 -21.84 11.25
N HIS A 174 -0.20 -21.96 9.95
CA HIS A 174 -0.06 -23.21 9.18
C HIS A 174 1.11 -23.16 8.20
N GLY A 175 2.09 -22.26 8.44
CA GLY A 175 3.14 -21.94 7.50
C GLY A 175 2.63 -21.16 6.29
N ASN A 176 3.53 -20.89 5.35
CA ASN A 176 3.19 -20.27 4.06
C ASN A 176 3.84 -21.10 2.94
N VAL A 177 3.04 -21.56 1.99
CA VAL A 177 3.52 -22.43 0.89
C VAL A 177 4.43 -21.68 -0.07
N TRP A 178 4.35 -20.35 -0.15
CA TRP A 178 5.08 -19.54 -1.13
C TRP A 178 6.52 -19.22 -0.72
N GLU A 179 6.82 -19.25 0.59
CA GLU A 179 8.11 -18.82 1.11
C GLU A 179 9.16 -19.95 1.14
N LEU A 180 10.41 -19.56 0.95
CA LEU A 180 11.58 -20.43 1.07
C LEU A 180 12.58 -19.82 2.03
N ARG A 181 12.82 -20.50 3.15
CA ARG A 181 13.83 -20.10 4.15
C ARG A 181 15.23 -20.31 3.59
N ARG A 182 16.06 -19.27 3.63
CA ARG A 182 17.45 -19.24 3.11
C ARG A 182 18.46 -19.04 4.24
N HIS A 183 18.55 -20.01 5.15
CA HIS A 183 19.42 -19.91 6.32
C HIS A 183 20.91 -19.77 5.96
N ASP A 184 21.32 -20.30 4.81
CA ASP A 184 22.64 -20.14 4.21
C ASP A 184 23.03 -18.68 3.90
N GLN A 185 22.06 -17.77 3.86
CA GLN A 185 22.25 -16.35 3.57
C GLN A 185 21.91 -15.46 4.76
N ALA A 186 21.89 -16.01 5.98
CA ALA A 186 21.66 -15.24 7.20
C ALA A 186 22.75 -14.18 7.42
N ILE A 187 22.34 -13.01 7.92
CA ILE A 187 23.21 -11.85 8.15
C ILE A 187 23.11 -11.41 9.60
N GLU A 188 24.25 -11.10 10.23
CA GLU A 188 24.26 -10.47 11.55
C GLU A 188 24.07 -8.96 11.45
N VAL A 189 23.16 -8.43 12.26
CA VAL A 189 22.89 -6.99 12.41
C VAL A 189 23.18 -6.58 13.86
N GLY A 190 24.07 -5.62 14.05
CA GLY A 190 24.47 -5.12 15.36
C GLY A 190 23.68 -3.88 15.81
N PHE A 191 23.32 -3.82 17.07
CA PHE A 191 22.68 -2.71 17.76
C PHE A 191 23.47 -2.33 19.02
N TRP A 192 23.28 -1.10 19.49
CA TRP A 192 23.98 -0.55 20.65
C TRP A 192 25.51 -0.56 20.48
N GLY A 193 26.24 -0.71 21.58
CA GLY A 193 27.70 -0.78 21.61
C GLY A 193 28.39 0.59 21.66
N GLU A 194 29.71 0.56 21.59
CA GLU A 194 30.57 1.73 21.61
C GLU A 194 31.50 1.72 20.39
N VAL A 195 31.85 2.89 19.86
CA VAL A 195 32.74 2.99 18.69
C VAL A 195 34.15 3.30 19.16
N GLU A 196 35.05 2.34 18.98
CA GLU A 196 36.49 2.52 19.13
C GLU A 196 37.09 3.12 17.86
N THR A 197 37.97 4.11 18.04
CA THR A 197 38.72 4.74 16.95
C THR A 197 40.18 4.29 17.01
N ILE A 198 40.66 3.67 15.95
CA ILE A 198 42.01 3.11 15.86
C ILE A 198 42.75 3.77 14.70
N HIS A 199 43.96 4.26 14.92
CA HIS A 199 44.82 4.73 13.84
C HIS A 199 45.67 3.57 13.33
N LEU A 200 45.40 3.08 12.11
CA LEU A 200 46.16 2.02 11.46
C LEU A 200 46.64 2.50 10.10
N ASN A 201 47.95 2.39 9.85
CA ASN A 201 48.58 2.73 8.55
C ASN A 201 48.24 4.15 8.05
N GLY A 202 48.17 5.13 8.96
CA GLY A 202 47.82 6.53 8.62
C GLY A 202 46.33 6.77 8.32
N ARG A 203 45.47 5.78 8.56
CA ARG A 203 44.00 5.86 8.40
C ARG A 203 43.31 5.73 9.76
N LEU A 204 42.26 6.53 9.95
CA LEU A 204 41.27 6.35 11.00
C LEU A 204 40.37 5.17 10.67
N ASP A 205 40.41 4.14 11.52
CA ASP A 205 39.54 2.98 11.45
C ASP A 205 38.56 3.00 12.63
N PHE A 206 37.32 2.57 12.36
CA PHE A 206 36.25 2.54 13.35
C PHE A 206 35.79 1.10 13.58
N ARG A 207 35.64 0.73 14.86
CA ARG A 207 35.14 -0.58 15.25
C ARG A 207 34.06 -0.41 16.31
N THR A 208 32.88 -0.97 16.07
CA THR A 208 31.86 -1.09 17.13
C THR A 208 32.19 -2.29 18.01
N VAL A 209 32.28 -2.07 19.32
CA VAL A 209 32.48 -3.11 20.34
C VAL A 209 31.24 -3.22 21.22
N SER A 210 31.05 -4.37 21.85
CA SER A 210 29.91 -4.63 22.76
C SER A 210 28.53 -4.44 22.11
N GLU A 211 28.42 -4.71 20.81
CA GLU A 211 27.14 -4.68 20.09
C GLU A 211 26.26 -5.89 20.45
N GLU A 212 24.95 -5.66 20.57
CA GLU A 212 23.93 -6.69 20.59
C GLU A 212 23.64 -7.12 19.15
N LYS A 213 23.80 -8.40 18.84
CA LYS A 213 23.59 -8.91 17.48
C LYS A 213 22.22 -9.53 17.35
N ILE A 214 21.61 -9.41 16.18
CA ILE A 214 20.42 -10.14 15.76
C ILE A 214 20.74 -10.82 14.43
N THR A 215 20.37 -12.10 14.30
CA THR A 215 20.50 -12.83 13.05
C THR A 215 19.27 -12.55 12.17
N ALA A 216 19.49 -11.92 11.02
CA ALA A 216 18.49 -11.72 9.98
C ALA A 216 18.46 -12.92 9.04
N VAL A 217 17.41 -13.75 9.13
CA VAL A 217 17.23 -14.92 8.28
C VAL A 217 16.30 -14.58 7.11
N PRO A 218 16.74 -14.72 5.84
CA PRO A 218 15.92 -14.41 4.69
C PRO A 218 14.89 -15.50 4.39
N TYR A 219 13.69 -15.05 4.02
CA TYR A 219 12.61 -15.84 3.45
C TYR A 219 12.25 -15.26 2.09
N ASP A 220 12.46 -16.04 1.03
CA ASP A 220 12.21 -15.59 -0.34
C ASP A 220 10.83 -16.03 -0.82
N ILE A 221 10.09 -15.11 -1.42
CA ILE A 221 8.81 -15.35 -2.10
C ILE A 221 9.00 -15.03 -3.60
N PRO A 222 8.64 -15.94 -4.52
CA PRO A 222 8.72 -15.68 -5.95
C PRO A 222 7.62 -14.71 -6.39
N VAL A 223 7.99 -13.71 -7.19
CA VAL A 223 7.07 -12.76 -7.81
C VAL A 223 6.95 -13.09 -9.29
N VAL A 224 5.83 -13.70 -9.67
CA VAL A 224 5.59 -14.20 -11.03
C VAL A 224 5.05 -13.09 -11.92
N GLY A 225 5.69 -12.85 -13.06
CA GLY A 225 5.18 -11.94 -14.08
C GLY A 225 4.07 -12.55 -14.93
N TYR A 226 3.14 -11.73 -15.42
CA TYR A 226 2.00 -12.20 -16.21
C TYR A 226 2.40 -12.70 -17.60
N LYS A 227 2.30 -14.01 -17.81
CA LYS A 227 2.65 -14.73 -19.05
C LYS A 227 4.05 -14.38 -19.55
N THR A 228 4.99 -14.25 -18.62
CA THR A 228 6.41 -14.00 -18.89
C THR A 228 7.28 -15.08 -18.28
N ASP A 229 8.49 -15.24 -18.82
CA ASP A 229 9.48 -16.15 -18.25
C ASP A 229 10.30 -15.48 -17.11
N THR A 230 10.00 -14.23 -16.73
CA THR A 230 10.67 -13.54 -15.61
C THR A 230 9.97 -13.81 -14.28
N ILE A 231 10.73 -14.31 -13.30
CA ILE A 231 10.29 -14.45 -11.91
C ILE A 231 11.26 -13.71 -11.00
N ASN A 232 10.78 -12.64 -10.38
CA ASN A 232 11.55 -11.82 -9.46
C ASN A 232 11.43 -12.36 -8.02
N THR A 233 12.13 -11.72 -7.08
CA THR A 233 12.18 -12.15 -5.67
C THR A 233 11.71 -11.05 -4.75
N LEU A 234 10.76 -11.36 -3.88
CA LEU A 234 10.50 -10.62 -2.66
C LEU A 234 11.23 -11.33 -1.50
N ARG A 235 12.24 -10.68 -0.92
CA ARG A 235 12.99 -11.16 0.23
C ARG A 235 12.47 -10.52 1.51
N LEU A 236 12.10 -11.33 2.47
CA LEU A 236 11.59 -10.90 3.77
C LEU A 236 12.54 -11.35 4.89
N TRP A 237 12.94 -10.44 5.75
CA TRP A 237 13.85 -10.72 6.86
C TRP A 237 13.09 -11.12 8.12
N ASN A 238 13.44 -12.28 8.69
CA ASN A 238 12.96 -12.74 9.99
C ASN A 238 14.08 -12.53 11.03
N ALA A 239 13.76 -11.91 12.16
CA ALA A 239 14.70 -11.72 13.25
C ALA A 239 14.78 -12.98 14.11
N GLU A 240 15.99 -13.53 14.26
CA GLU A 240 16.29 -14.68 15.11
C GLU A 240 17.42 -14.32 16.09
N PRO A 241 17.42 -14.87 17.31
CA PRO A 241 18.52 -14.70 18.25
C PRO A 241 19.86 -15.18 17.67
N SER A 242 20.88 -14.35 17.77
CA SER A 242 22.27 -14.68 17.47
C SER A 242 22.86 -15.57 18.59
N PRO A 243 24.00 -16.28 18.41
CA PRO A 243 24.62 -17.06 19.47
C PRO A 243 24.80 -16.22 20.77
N TYR A 244 24.31 -16.80 21.87
CA TYR A 244 23.93 -16.12 23.11
C TYR A 244 25.04 -15.25 23.76
N PRO A 245 24.76 -13.99 24.12
CA PRO A 245 25.63 -13.22 25.01
C PRO A 245 25.51 -13.77 26.44
N THR A 246 26.64 -14.11 27.07
CA THR A 246 26.70 -14.76 28.40
C THR A 246 26.04 -13.97 29.53
N ASP A 247 25.79 -12.67 29.32
CA ASP A 247 25.49 -11.71 30.39
C ASP A 247 24.02 -11.22 30.39
N LYS A 248 23.16 -11.72 29.49
CA LYS A 248 21.73 -11.33 29.38
C LYS A 248 20.79 -12.49 29.68
N ASN A 249 19.57 -12.23 30.15
CA ASN A 249 18.56 -13.29 30.25
C ASN A 249 18.18 -13.81 28.85
N VAL A 250 18.30 -15.13 28.60
CA VAL A 250 18.01 -15.77 27.29
C VAL A 250 16.59 -15.46 26.82
N MET A 251 15.60 -15.52 27.73
CA MET A 251 14.19 -15.36 27.37
C MET A 251 13.87 -13.91 27.02
N GLU A 252 14.46 -12.96 27.74
CA GLU A 252 14.32 -11.53 27.47
C GLU A 252 14.93 -11.17 26.10
N TYR A 253 16.17 -11.58 25.86
CA TYR A 253 16.85 -11.35 24.59
C TYR A 253 16.10 -11.98 23.40
N LYS A 254 15.58 -13.21 23.58
CA LYS A 254 14.75 -13.86 22.57
C LYS A 254 13.49 -13.05 22.26
N ARG A 255 12.78 -12.58 23.30
CA ARG A 255 11.56 -11.78 23.14
C ARG A 255 11.86 -10.45 22.42
N GLU A 256 12.89 -9.73 22.85
CA GLU A 256 13.29 -8.46 22.23
C GLU A 256 13.72 -8.63 20.77
N THR A 257 14.41 -9.72 20.46
CA THR A 257 14.85 -10.04 19.11
C THR A 257 13.66 -10.35 18.21
N GLU A 258 12.77 -11.24 18.65
CA GLU A 258 11.60 -11.64 17.86
C GLU A 258 10.62 -10.48 17.61
N ALA A 259 10.51 -9.54 18.56
CA ALA A 259 9.68 -8.35 18.44
C ALA A 259 10.01 -7.50 17.19
N VAL A 260 11.27 -7.51 16.73
CA VAL A 260 11.71 -6.78 15.52
C VAL A 260 10.95 -7.25 14.27
N SER A 261 10.58 -8.51 14.16
CA SER A 261 9.80 -9.02 13.02
C SER A 261 8.42 -9.56 13.44
N GLU A 262 7.84 -9.01 14.51
CA GLU A 262 6.55 -9.49 15.02
C GLU A 262 5.37 -8.71 14.45
N LEU A 263 5.33 -7.39 14.69
CA LEU A 263 4.23 -6.50 14.30
C LEU A 263 4.71 -5.40 13.33
N LEU A 264 3.84 -5.07 12.38
CA LEU A 264 4.00 -3.92 11.49
C LEU A 264 3.50 -2.65 12.19
N TYR A 265 4.31 -1.59 12.18
CA TYR A 265 4.04 -0.32 12.86
C TYR A 265 3.69 -0.50 14.35
N PRO A 266 4.64 -0.98 15.17
CA PRO A 266 4.44 -1.02 16.61
C PRO A 266 4.12 0.38 17.15
N ASP A 267 3.33 0.43 18.22
CA ASP A 267 2.99 1.68 18.90
C ASP A 267 4.27 2.41 19.35
N ASP A 268 4.45 3.64 18.88
CA ASP A 268 5.62 4.48 19.13
C ASP A 268 5.31 5.73 19.98
N THR A 269 4.21 5.70 20.74
CA THR A 269 3.86 6.72 21.73
C THR A 269 4.95 6.86 22.82
N HIS A 270 5.56 5.74 23.21
CA HIS A 270 6.59 5.64 24.24
C HIS A 270 7.99 5.38 23.63
N ASP A 271 9.04 5.62 24.41
CA ASP A 271 10.44 5.48 23.95
C ASP A 271 10.79 4.03 23.55
N GLU A 272 10.25 3.02 24.21
CA GLU A 272 10.45 1.60 23.85
C GLU A 272 9.92 1.30 22.45
N GLY A 273 8.73 1.82 22.13
CA GLY A 273 8.12 1.71 20.80
C GLY A 273 8.93 2.42 19.72
N LYS A 274 9.43 3.62 20.02
CA LYS A 274 10.35 4.37 19.15
C LYS A 274 11.64 3.59 18.89
N ILE A 275 12.25 3.01 19.93
CA ILE A 275 13.44 2.17 19.80
C ILE A 275 13.14 0.95 18.92
N LEU A 276 12.02 0.26 19.14
CA LEU A 276 11.63 -0.89 18.34
C LEU A 276 11.43 -0.52 16.87
N ARG A 277 10.71 0.57 16.57
CA ARG A 277 10.51 1.05 15.20
C ARG A 277 11.83 1.42 14.52
N LEU A 278 12.75 2.08 15.22
CA LEU A 278 14.09 2.38 14.67
C LEU A 278 14.93 1.10 14.48
N LYS A 279 14.83 0.12 15.40
CA LYS A 279 15.45 -1.21 15.27
C LYS A 279 14.93 -1.92 14.02
N GLN A 280 13.62 -1.92 13.76
CA GLN A 280 13.01 -2.52 12.56
C GLN A 280 13.56 -1.92 11.27
N GLN A 281 13.60 -0.59 11.19
CA GLN A 281 14.12 0.12 10.02
C GLN A 281 15.59 -0.21 9.77
N TYR A 282 16.43 -0.16 10.81
CA TYR A 282 17.84 -0.49 10.68
C TYR A 282 18.08 -1.96 10.36
N PHE A 283 17.32 -2.86 10.99
CA PHE A 283 17.34 -4.30 10.71
C PHE A 283 17.07 -4.58 9.22
N LEU A 284 16.01 -3.98 8.68
CA LEU A 284 15.68 -4.07 7.26
C LEU A 284 16.85 -3.60 6.40
N VAL A 285 17.34 -2.37 6.60
CA VAL A 285 18.36 -1.81 5.69
C VAL A 285 19.70 -2.53 5.82
N SER A 286 20.16 -2.88 7.03
CA SER A 286 21.46 -3.51 7.22
C SER A 286 21.48 -4.93 6.67
N ALA A 287 20.45 -5.74 6.95
CA ALA A 287 20.36 -7.08 6.36
C ALA A 287 20.31 -7.02 4.82
N SER A 288 19.51 -6.10 4.28
CA SER A 288 19.36 -5.88 2.84
C SER A 288 20.68 -5.50 2.16
N LEU A 289 21.34 -4.44 2.64
CA LEU A 289 22.55 -3.91 2.00
C LEU A 289 23.73 -4.86 2.14
N GLN A 290 23.90 -5.48 3.31
CA GLN A 290 24.95 -6.49 3.50
C GLN A 290 24.76 -7.66 2.53
N ASN A 291 23.52 -8.12 2.33
CA ASN A 291 23.23 -9.18 1.37
C ASN A 291 23.52 -8.77 -0.09
N ILE A 292 23.03 -7.59 -0.51
CA ILE A 292 23.27 -7.05 -1.86
C ILE A 292 24.78 -6.91 -2.13
N ILE A 293 25.53 -6.38 -1.17
CA ILE A 293 26.97 -6.15 -1.31
C ILE A 293 27.75 -7.46 -1.33
N GLN A 294 27.41 -8.43 -0.47
CA GLN A 294 28.03 -9.76 -0.50
C GLN A 294 27.81 -10.44 -1.86
N GLN A 295 26.59 -10.39 -2.40
CA GLN A 295 26.29 -10.92 -3.72
C GLN A 295 27.06 -10.18 -4.81
N HIS A 296 27.04 -8.84 -4.82
CA HIS A 296 27.78 -8.04 -5.78
C HIS A 296 29.29 -8.36 -5.76
N ARG A 297 29.89 -8.43 -4.56
CA ARG A 297 31.30 -8.77 -4.40
C ARG A 297 31.61 -10.19 -4.89
N ALA A 298 30.75 -11.17 -4.58
CA ALA A 298 30.95 -12.55 -5.04
C ALA A 298 30.94 -12.67 -6.58
N HIS A 299 30.14 -11.83 -7.27
CA HIS A 299 30.03 -11.87 -8.73
C HIS A 299 31.05 -10.98 -9.45
N HIS A 300 31.42 -9.83 -8.89
CA HIS A 300 32.28 -8.84 -9.57
C HIS A 300 33.68 -8.68 -8.93
N GLY A 301 33.94 -9.31 -7.79
CA GLY A 301 35.23 -9.28 -7.07
C GLY A 301 35.50 -7.99 -6.29
N HIS A 302 34.72 -6.93 -6.49
CA HIS A 302 34.88 -5.62 -5.86
C HIS A 302 33.54 -4.86 -5.86
N VAL A 303 33.47 -3.73 -5.16
CA VAL A 303 32.24 -2.94 -4.98
C VAL A 303 32.30 -1.52 -5.56
N LYS A 304 33.40 -1.15 -6.23
CA LYS A 304 33.59 0.21 -6.77
C LYS A 304 32.53 0.57 -7.83
N ASP A 305 32.07 -0.42 -8.57
CA ASP A 305 31.06 -0.27 -9.63
C ASP A 305 29.64 -0.63 -9.17
N LEU A 306 29.36 -0.66 -7.85
CA LEU A 306 28.05 -1.01 -7.29
C LEU A 306 26.92 -0.24 -7.96
N HIS A 307 27.01 1.10 -8.01
CA HIS A 307 26.01 1.99 -8.59
C HIS A 307 25.70 1.74 -10.09
N LYS A 308 26.62 1.08 -10.81
CA LYS A 308 26.42 0.71 -12.23
C LYS A 308 25.61 -0.57 -12.39
N LYS A 309 25.57 -1.41 -11.36
CA LYS A 309 24.93 -2.74 -11.37
C LYS A 309 23.75 -2.87 -10.40
N VAL A 310 23.62 -1.94 -9.47
CA VAL A 310 22.61 -1.94 -8.42
C VAL A 310 21.95 -0.57 -8.37
N ALA A 311 20.63 -0.55 -8.33
CA ALA A 311 19.82 0.59 -7.90
C ALA A 311 19.08 0.20 -6.61
N ILE A 312 19.18 1.04 -5.58
CA ILE A 312 18.42 0.88 -4.34
C ILE A 312 17.35 1.97 -4.31
N HIS A 313 16.09 1.56 -4.24
CA HIS A 313 14.96 2.47 -4.16
C HIS A 313 14.39 2.44 -2.74
N ILE A 314 14.43 3.58 -2.05
CA ILE A 314 13.88 3.71 -0.70
C ILE A 314 12.46 4.29 -0.76
N ASN A 315 11.50 3.49 -0.29
CA ASN A 315 10.09 3.80 -0.30
C ASN A 315 9.66 4.51 0.99
N ASP A 316 9.43 5.82 0.90
CA ASP A 316 9.21 6.71 2.05
C ASP A 316 10.42 6.79 3.01
N THR A 317 10.28 7.42 4.18
CA THR A 317 11.42 7.68 5.09
C THR A 317 11.93 6.44 5.84
N HIS A 318 11.15 5.36 5.89
CA HIS A 318 11.47 4.16 6.67
C HIS A 318 12.85 3.54 6.34
N PRO A 319 13.28 3.41 5.07
CA PRO A 319 14.56 2.79 4.73
C PRO A 319 15.68 3.81 4.49
N VAL A 320 15.52 5.07 4.94
CA VAL A 320 16.54 6.14 4.74
C VAL A 320 17.89 5.79 5.36
N LEU A 321 17.89 4.96 6.41
CA LEU A 321 19.12 4.44 7.02
C LEU A 321 19.98 3.61 6.05
N ALA A 322 19.47 3.22 4.88
CA ALA A 322 20.28 2.63 3.81
C ALA A 322 21.41 3.56 3.37
N ILE A 323 21.22 4.89 3.43
CA ILE A 323 22.26 5.88 3.08
C ILE A 323 23.48 5.76 4.01
N PRO A 324 23.34 5.98 5.33
CA PRO A 324 24.48 5.87 6.23
C PRO A 324 24.98 4.43 6.41
N GLU A 325 24.14 3.40 6.23
CA GLU A 325 24.61 2.01 6.28
C GLU A 325 25.47 1.64 5.07
N LEU A 326 25.10 2.09 3.86
CA LEU A 326 25.94 1.90 2.67
C LEU A 326 27.29 2.59 2.87
N MET A 327 27.27 3.83 3.36
CA MET A 327 28.49 4.56 3.73
C MET A 327 29.32 3.79 4.75
N ARG A 328 28.71 3.25 5.81
CA ARG A 328 29.41 2.46 6.83
C ARG A 328 30.11 1.24 6.22
N ILE A 329 29.42 0.49 5.36
CA ILE A 329 30.02 -0.68 4.73
C ILE A 329 31.19 -0.28 3.82
N LEU A 330 31.01 0.76 2.98
CA LEU A 330 32.05 1.21 2.06
C LEU A 330 33.27 1.81 2.79
N LEU A 331 33.06 2.55 3.88
CA LEU A 331 34.13 3.15 4.68
C LEU A 331 34.84 2.12 5.57
N ASP A 332 34.08 1.36 6.36
CA ASP A 332 34.61 0.58 7.47
C ASP A 332 34.98 -0.84 7.02
N LYS A 333 34.25 -1.44 6.07
CA LYS A 333 34.55 -2.80 5.57
C LYS A 333 35.36 -2.78 4.27
N GLU A 334 35.00 -1.93 3.31
CA GLU A 334 35.65 -1.87 1.99
C GLU A 334 36.85 -0.91 1.96
N LYS A 335 37.06 -0.19 3.05
CA LYS A 335 38.18 0.73 3.25
C LYS A 335 38.28 1.77 2.12
N MET A 336 37.16 2.33 1.66
CA MET A 336 37.14 3.44 0.71
C MET A 336 37.40 4.79 1.37
N SER A 337 37.79 5.80 0.59
CA SER A 337 37.74 7.19 1.05
C SER A 337 36.29 7.66 1.21
N TRP A 338 36.07 8.75 1.95
CA TRP A 338 34.74 9.35 2.08
C TRP A 338 34.17 9.74 0.72
N GLU A 339 34.98 10.36 -0.14
CA GLU A 339 34.48 10.91 -1.41
C GLU A 339 34.07 9.79 -2.38
N GLU A 340 34.84 8.71 -2.44
CA GLU A 340 34.48 7.52 -3.23
C GLU A 340 33.21 6.85 -2.70
N ALA A 341 33.13 6.62 -1.37
CA ALA A 341 31.98 5.99 -0.74
C ALA A 341 30.71 6.82 -0.92
N TRP A 342 30.81 8.14 -0.76
CA TRP A 342 29.68 9.07 -0.89
C TRP A 342 29.18 9.17 -2.32
N HIS A 343 30.09 9.19 -3.30
CA HIS A 343 29.72 9.15 -4.72
C HIS A 343 28.94 7.86 -5.04
N ILE A 344 29.45 6.69 -4.66
CA ILE A 344 28.76 5.41 -4.89
C ILE A 344 27.40 5.41 -4.19
N THR A 345 27.31 5.92 -2.96
CA THR A 345 26.07 5.96 -2.19
C THR A 345 25.00 6.79 -2.89
N ILE A 346 25.31 8.02 -3.28
CA ILE A 346 24.37 8.91 -3.99
C ILE A 346 23.88 8.27 -5.30
N GLU A 347 24.81 7.76 -6.12
CA GLU A 347 24.47 7.18 -7.43
C GLU A 347 23.71 5.86 -7.32
N THR A 348 23.75 5.18 -6.17
CA THR A 348 23.03 3.93 -5.94
C THR A 348 21.60 4.18 -5.44
N ILE A 349 21.36 5.23 -4.64
CA ILE A 349 20.11 5.40 -3.87
C ILE A 349 19.18 6.45 -4.48
N SER A 350 17.89 6.11 -4.59
CA SER A 350 16.79 7.00 -5.01
C SER A 350 15.63 6.95 -4.01
N TYR A 351 14.93 8.08 -3.84
CA TYR A 351 13.92 8.28 -2.79
C TYR A 351 12.55 8.69 -3.35
N THR A 352 11.49 8.03 -2.91
CA THR A 352 10.11 8.48 -3.14
C THR A 352 9.48 8.96 -1.85
N ASN A 353 8.90 10.16 -1.89
CA ASN A 353 8.09 10.70 -0.81
C ASN A 353 6.60 10.38 -1.06
N HIS A 354 5.88 9.98 0.00
CA HIS A 354 4.46 9.60 -0.04
C HIS A 354 3.55 10.49 0.81
N THR A 355 4.04 11.61 1.35
CA THR A 355 3.30 12.44 2.30
C THR A 355 3.46 13.93 1.99
N THR A 356 2.33 14.65 1.98
CA THR A 356 2.31 16.11 1.88
C THR A 356 2.55 16.79 3.23
N LEU A 357 2.50 16.05 4.34
CA LEU A 357 2.53 16.59 5.70
C LEU A 357 3.94 16.58 6.29
N SER A 358 4.49 17.76 6.57
CA SER A 358 5.80 17.91 7.21
C SER A 358 5.87 17.29 8.60
N GLU A 359 4.75 17.26 9.32
CA GLU A 359 4.60 16.61 10.62
C GLU A 359 4.68 15.08 10.53
N ALA A 360 4.34 14.50 9.38
CA ALA A 360 4.43 13.07 9.13
C ALA A 360 5.82 12.64 8.64
N LEU A 361 6.73 13.59 8.35
CA LEU A 361 8.12 13.29 7.99
C LEU A 361 8.87 12.85 9.26
N GLU A 362 9.42 11.65 9.22
CA GLU A 362 10.01 11.00 10.38
C GLU A 362 11.24 11.77 10.93
N LYS A 363 11.24 11.97 12.25
CA LYS A 363 12.31 12.63 13.01
C LYS A 363 12.66 11.76 14.22
N TRP A 364 13.95 11.53 14.43
CA TRP A 364 14.43 10.72 15.54
C TRP A 364 15.18 11.57 16.57
N PRO A 365 14.80 11.51 17.87
CA PRO A 365 15.59 12.13 18.92
C PRO A 365 17.03 11.59 18.94
N VAL A 366 18.01 12.48 18.98
CA VAL A 366 19.44 12.11 19.04
C VAL A 366 19.71 11.21 20.25
N ARG A 367 19.03 11.46 21.37
CA ARG A 367 19.10 10.63 22.60
C ARG A 367 18.66 9.17 22.42
N ILE A 368 17.84 8.87 21.40
CA ILE A 368 17.43 7.50 21.04
C ILE A 368 18.35 6.94 19.95
N PHE A 369 18.58 7.75 18.91
CA PHE A 369 19.33 7.31 17.72
C PHE A 369 20.80 7.01 18.06
N LYS A 370 21.49 7.92 18.75
CA LYS A 370 22.93 7.82 18.99
C LYS A 370 23.32 6.61 19.84
N PRO A 371 22.64 6.28 20.96
CA PRO A 371 22.97 5.07 21.71
C PRO A 371 22.64 3.79 20.96
N LEU A 372 21.55 3.76 20.19
CA LEU A 372 21.13 2.56 19.47
C LEU A 372 22.04 2.25 18.27
N LEU A 373 22.47 3.27 17.53
CA LEU A 373 23.23 3.13 16.28
C LEU A 373 24.42 4.11 16.25
N PRO A 374 25.43 3.96 17.14
CA PRO A 374 26.44 4.99 17.37
C PRO A 374 27.30 5.28 16.13
N ARG A 375 27.73 4.24 15.40
CA ARG A 375 28.53 4.43 14.18
C ARG A 375 27.73 5.06 13.04
N ILE A 376 26.47 4.66 12.88
CA ILE A 376 25.55 5.23 11.89
C ILE A 376 25.32 6.71 12.21
N TYR A 377 25.11 7.05 13.48
CA TYR A 377 24.97 8.43 13.93
C TYR A 377 26.19 9.28 13.58
N MET A 378 27.41 8.80 13.83
CA MET A 378 28.65 9.51 13.45
C MET A 378 28.71 9.78 11.94
N ILE A 379 28.25 8.85 11.11
CA ILE A 379 28.20 9.04 9.65
C ILE A 379 27.15 10.08 9.27
N VAL A 380 25.96 10.05 9.89
CA VAL A 380 24.92 11.07 9.66
C VAL A 380 25.40 12.46 10.10
N GLU A 381 26.14 12.54 11.21
CA GLU A 381 26.76 13.77 11.69
C GLU A 381 27.79 14.32 10.69
N GLU A 382 28.65 13.47 10.12
CA GLU A 382 29.61 13.88 9.09
C GLU A 382 28.92 14.28 7.76
N ILE A 383 27.84 13.58 7.36
CA ILE A 383 27.01 14.00 6.21
C ILE A 383 26.43 15.39 6.48
N ASN A 384 25.87 15.62 7.67
CA ASN A 384 25.30 16.90 8.08
C ASN A 384 26.35 18.02 8.04
N GLU A 385 27.52 17.79 8.62
CA GLU A 385 28.62 18.76 8.67
C GLU A 385 29.09 19.16 7.26
N ARG A 386 29.29 18.17 6.38
CA ARG A 386 29.67 18.42 4.98
C ARG A 386 28.59 19.15 4.20
N PHE A 387 27.33 18.80 4.42
CA PHE A 387 26.21 19.46 3.77
C PHE A 387 26.05 20.90 4.24
N CYS A 388 26.10 21.15 5.55
CA CYS A 388 26.08 22.49 6.13
C CYS A 388 27.23 23.36 5.62
N LYS A 389 28.44 22.81 5.47
CA LYS A 389 29.56 23.51 4.81
C LYS A 389 29.26 23.92 3.37
N GLN A 390 28.55 23.09 2.60
CA GLN A 390 28.10 23.47 1.25
C GLN A 390 27.05 24.58 1.29
N LEU A 391 26.10 24.51 2.23
CA LEU A 391 25.09 25.55 2.41
C LEU A 391 25.71 26.88 2.86
N TRP A 392 26.70 26.88 3.77
CA TRP A 392 27.43 28.08 4.19
C TRP A 392 28.13 28.77 3.02
N LYS A 393 28.72 28.01 2.11
CA LYS A 393 29.34 28.55 0.90
C LYS A 393 28.30 29.11 -0.08
N ARG A 394 27.12 28.49 -0.18
CA ARG A 394 26.07 28.88 -1.13
C ARG A 394 25.21 30.06 -0.64
N TYR A 395 24.95 30.13 0.67
CA TYR A 395 24.06 31.10 1.31
C TYR A 395 24.74 31.74 2.54
N PRO A 396 25.86 32.47 2.35
CA PRO A 396 26.58 33.07 3.46
C PRO A 396 25.69 34.08 4.21
N GLY A 397 25.54 33.90 5.53
CA GLY A 397 24.73 34.75 6.39
C GLY A 397 23.25 34.36 6.51
N GLU A 398 22.74 33.42 5.71
CA GLU A 398 21.34 32.95 5.79
C GLU A 398 21.16 31.80 6.80
N TRP A 399 21.53 32.04 8.06
CA TRP A 399 21.62 30.98 9.09
C TRP A 399 20.31 30.24 9.35
N ASP A 400 19.17 30.95 9.29
CA ASP A 400 17.85 30.34 9.47
C ASP A 400 17.53 29.34 8.35
N ARG A 401 17.84 29.68 7.10
CA ARG A 401 17.69 28.76 5.96
C ARG A 401 18.55 27.52 6.16
N ILE A 402 19.80 27.70 6.58
CA ILE A 402 20.72 26.59 6.83
C ILE A 402 20.19 25.68 7.94
N LYS A 403 19.71 26.25 9.05
CA LYS A 403 19.07 25.50 10.14
C LYS A 403 17.85 24.71 9.66
N GLN A 404 17.02 25.31 8.80
CA GLN A 404 15.84 24.65 8.23
C GLN A 404 16.21 23.49 7.30
N MET A 405 17.36 23.54 6.63
CA MET A 405 17.82 22.48 5.74
C MET A 405 18.71 21.42 6.43
N ALA A 406 19.24 21.70 7.62
CA ALA A 406 20.15 20.78 8.32
C ALA A 406 19.50 19.40 8.56
N ILE A 407 20.29 18.34 8.44
CA ILE A 407 19.87 16.96 8.71
C ILE A 407 19.74 16.74 10.22
N ILE A 408 20.67 17.30 11.00
CA ILE A 408 20.63 17.29 12.45
C ILE A 408 20.43 18.73 12.93
N ALA A 409 19.32 18.97 13.62
CA ALA A 409 19.03 20.25 14.28
C ALA A 409 18.00 20.02 15.40
N ASP A 410 18.06 20.85 16.45
CA ASP A 410 17.11 20.83 17.57
C ASP A 410 17.03 19.42 18.23
N ASP A 411 18.18 18.77 18.43
CA ASP A 411 18.33 17.40 18.96
C ASP A 411 17.53 16.31 18.21
N LEU A 412 17.23 16.56 16.94
CA LEU A 412 16.52 15.64 16.05
C LEU A 412 17.33 15.33 14.79
N VAL A 413 17.30 14.07 14.38
CA VAL A 413 17.72 13.62 13.05
C VAL A 413 16.51 13.63 12.12
N LYS A 414 16.53 14.47 11.09
CA LYS A 414 15.43 14.66 10.13
C LYS A 414 15.62 13.72 8.93
N MET A 415 14.88 12.62 8.90
CA MET A 415 15.12 11.54 7.93
C MET A 415 14.84 11.95 6.48
N ALA A 416 13.80 12.75 6.25
CA ALA A 416 13.53 13.29 4.92
C ALA A 416 14.69 14.14 4.37
N HIS A 417 15.37 14.89 5.24
CA HIS A 417 16.52 15.72 4.84
C HIS A 417 17.70 14.82 4.46
N LEU A 418 17.97 13.80 5.27
CA LEU A 418 18.98 12.79 4.97
C LEU A 418 18.70 12.09 3.62
N ALA A 419 17.43 11.74 3.35
CA ALA A 419 17.00 11.14 2.09
C ALA A 419 17.31 12.02 0.87
N ILE A 420 16.96 13.30 0.95
CA ILE A 420 17.17 14.29 -0.12
C ILE A 420 18.66 14.51 -0.40
N VAL A 421 19.46 14.61 0.66
CA VAL A 421 20.90 14.86 0.56
C VAL A 421 21.63 13.63 -0.01
N GLY A 422 21.30 12.43 0.47
CA GLY A 422 21.98 11.18 0.12
C GLY A 422 21.42 10.40 -1.07
N SER A 423 20.46 10.94 -1.81
CA SER A 423 19.90 10.30 -3.02
C SER A 423 20.21 11.10 -4.30
N HIS A 424 20.36 10.43 -5.45
CA HIS A 424 20.53 11.10 -6.75
C HIS A 424 19.19 11.56 -7.36
N SER A 425 18.07 10.95 -6.97
CA SER A 425 16.74 11.22 -7.50
C SER A 425 15.70 11.21 -6.39
N ILE A 426 14.78 12.18 -6.43
CA ILE A 426 13.70 12.39 -5.48
C ILE A 426 12.41 12.55 -6.28
N ASN A 427 11.38 11.78 -5.95
CA ASN A 427 10.10 11.93 -6.64
C ASN A 427 8.89 11.97 -5.71
N GLY A 428 7.89 12.74 -6.12
CA GLY A 428 6.52 12.62 -5.62
C GLY A 428 5.73 11.58 -6.41
N VAL A 429 4.49 11.37 -5.96
CA VAL A 429 3.59 10.28 -6.42
C VAL A 429 2.33 10.73 -7.15
N ALA A 430 2.21 12.03 -7.39
CA ALA A 430 1.22 12.68 -8.23
C ALA A 430 1.78 14.04 -8.63
N LYS A 431 1.29 14.61 -9.73
CA LYS A 431 1.78 15.91 -10.24
C LYS A 431 1.59 17.03 -9.21
N ILE A 432 0.38 17.15 -8.64
CA ILE A 432 0.07 18.17 -7.63
C ILE A 432 0.92 17.98 -6.37
N HIS A 433 1.09 16.75 -5.92
CA HIS A 433 1.91 16.43 -4.77
C HIS A 433 3.37 16.83 -5.00
N THR A 434 3.92 16.51 -6.17
CA THR A 434 5.29 16.93 -6.52
C THR A 434 5.43 18.46 -6.55
N ASN A 435 4.42 19.18 -7.02
CA ASN A 435 4.42 20.64 -6.99
C ASN A 435 4.39 21.18 -5.55
N ILE A 436 3.54 20.62 -4.68
CA ILE A 436 3.50 20.97 -3.25
C ILE A 436 4.87 20.76 -2.60
N LEU A 437 5.56 19.65 -2.87
CA LEU A 437 6.91 19.41 -2.39
C LEU A 437 7.90 20.47 -2.88
N LYS A 438 7.87 20.82 -4.17
CA LYS A 438 8.80 21.79 -4.77
C LYS A 438 8.56 23.23 -4.32
N GLU A 439 7.30 23.61 -4.15
CA GLU A 439 6.90 24.99 -3.89
C GLU A 439 6.85 25.30 -2.39
N ARG A 440 6.62 24.29 -1.54
CA ARG A 440 6.35 24.48 -0.11
C ARG A 440 7.25 23.61 0.76
N GLU A 441 6.94 22.33 0.91
CA GLU A 441 7.54 21.46 1.95
C GLU A 441 9.05 21.28 1.81
N MET A 442 9.54 21.16 0.58
CA MET A 442 10.95 20.93 0.25
C MET A 442 11.51 22.08 -0.60
N ASN A 443 10.93 23.28 -0.53
CA ASN A 443 11.28 24.40 -1.42
C ASN A 443 12.77 24.77 -1.36
N HIS A 444 13.33 24.86 -0.15
CA HIS A 444 14.75 25.16 0.02
C HIS A 444 15.65 24.09 -0.60
N PHE A 445 15.29 22.81 -0.46
CA PHE A 445 15.99 21.72 -1.12
C PHE A 445 15.82 21.73 -2.63
N TYR A 446 14.63 22.03 -3.15
CA TYR A 446 14.41 22.14 -4.59
C TYR A 446 15.23 23.29 -5.21
N LYS A 447 15.30 24.45 -4.54
CA LYS A 447 16.17 25.56 -4.97
C LYS A 447 17.66 25.19 -4.97
N PHE A 448 18.08 24.30 -4.07
CA PHE A 448 19.47 23.85 -3.99
C PHE A 448 19.80 22.70 -4.96
N TYR A 449 18.87 21.75 -5.14
CA TYR A 449 19.00 20.56 -5.98
C TYR A 449 17.85 20.44 -7.00
N PRO A 450 17.66 21.40 -7.93
CA PRO A 450 16.48 21.43 -8.79
C PRO A 450 16.39 20.20 -9.70
N SER A 451 17.52 19.66 -10.15
CA SER A 451 17.59 18.50 -11.04
C SER A 451 17.23 17.17 -10.36
N LYS A 452 17.27 17.08 -9.03
CA LYS A 452 16.94 15.83 -8.32
C LYS A 452 15.43 15.55 -8.28
N PHE A 453 14.59 16.58 -8.34
CA PHE A 453 13.14 16.47 -8.11
C PHE A 453 12.34 16.18 -9.38
N ASN A 454 11.67 15.04 -9.42
CA ASN A 454 10.77 14.65 -10.52
C ASN A 454 9.43 14.09 -10.00
N ASN A 455 8.54 13.68 -10.91
CA ASN A 455 7.25 13.06 -10.59
C ASN A 455 7.18 11.65 -11.18
N LYS A 456 6.58 10.74 -10.43
CA LYS A 456 6.15 9.42 -10.92
C LYS A 456 4.77 9.14 -10.32
N THR A 457 3.72 9.53 -11.06
CA THR A 457 2.34 9.28 -10.61
C THR A 457 2.16 7.80 -10.31
N ASN A 458 1.50 7.46 -9.21
CA ASN A 458 1.25 6.06 -8.84
C ASN A 458 0.44 5.31 -9.92
N GLY A 459 0.42 3.99 -9.80
CA GLY A 459 -0.45 3.14 -10.59
C GLY A 459 -0.77 1.82 -9.90
N ILE A 460 -1.72 1.09 -10.49
CA ILE A 460 -2.20 -0.21 -10.01
C ILE A 460 -1.98 -1.30 -11.06
N THR A 461 -1.77 -2.55 -10.62
CA THR A 461 -1.69 -3.68 -11.56
C THR A 461 -3.09 -4.08 -12.02
N HIS A 462 -3.34 -4.03 -13.33
CA HIS A 462 -4.61 -4.50 -13.90
C HIS A 462 -4.76 -6.02 -13.82
N ARG A 463 -3.68 -6.78 -13.58
CA ARG A 463 -3.75 -8.24 -13.43
C ARG A 463 -4.56 -8.63 -12.20
N ARG A 464 -4.28 -8.01 -11.06
CA ARG A 464 -5.07 -8.23 -9.85
C ARG A 464 -6.40 -7.49 -9.88
N TRP A 465 -6.37 -6.20 -10.19
CA TRP A 465 -7.51 -5.31 -9.98
C TRP A 465 -8.54 -5.29 -11.12
N LEU A 466 -8.29 -6.02 -12.21
CA LEU A 466 -9.24 -6.19 -13.31
C LEU A 466 -9.31 -7.66 -13.78
N LEU A 467 -8.20 -8.28 -14.20
CA LEU A 467 -8.25 -9.67 -14.72
C LEU A 467 -8.69 -10.68 -13.66
N LYS A 468 -8.12 -10.60 -12.45
CA LYS A 468 -8.48 -11.48 -11.32
C LYS A 468 -9.75 -11.02 -10.61
N ALA A 469 -9.85 -9.73 -10.26
CA ALA A 469 -10.98 -9.22 -9.48
C ALA A 469 -12.29 -9.16 -10.30
N ASN A 470 -12.20 -8.93 -11.61
CA ASN A 470 -13.38 -8.78 -12.46
C ASN A 470 -13.28 -9.54 -13.80
N PRO A 471 -13.15 -10.88 -13.78
CA PRO A 471 -13.03 -11.70 -14.98
C PRO A 471 -14.14 -11.49 -16.01
N GLN A 472 -15.42 -11.36 -15.62
CA GLN A 472 -16.48 -11.07 -16.60
C GLN A 472 -16.39 -9.67 -17.23
N LEU A 473 -15.85 -8.65 -16.55
CA LEU A 473 -15.50 -7.39 -17.24
C LEU A 473 -14.35 -7.64 -18.22
N ALA A 474 -13.27 -8.30 -17.77
CA ALA A 474 -12.12 -8.58 -18.63
C ALA A 474 -12.50 -9.36 -19.91
N SER A 475 -13.41 -10.34 -19.81
CA SER A 475 -13.95 -11.07 -20.97
C SER A 475 -14.68 -10.14 -21.92
N LEU A 476 -15.59 -9.30 -21.39
CA LEU A 476 -16.34 -8.34 -22.18
C LEU A 476 -15.41 -7.34 -22.90
N LEU A 477 -14.34 -6.90 -22.25
CA LEU A 477 -13.33 -6.04 -22.88
C LEU A 477 -12.60 -6.77 -24.01
N ASN A 478 -12.25 -8.04 -23.83
CA ASN A 478 -11.62 -8.84 -24.87
C ASN A 478 -12.54 -9.06 -26.07
N GLU A 479 -13.84 -9.25 -25.85
CA GLU A 479 -14.84 -9.38 -26.91
C GLU A 479 -15.00 -8.07 -27.71
N ALA A 480 -14.94 -6.92 -27.04
CA ALA A 480 -15.12 -5.62 -27.67
C ALA A 480 -13.88 -5.12 -28.44
N ILE A 481 -12.70 -5.17 -27.82
CA ILE A 481 -11.47 -4.54 -28.35
C ILE A 481 -10.28 -5.51 -28.52
N GLY A 482 -10.50 -6.82 -28.34
CA GLY A 482 -9.45 -7.83 -28.35
C GLY A 482 -8.62 -7.86 -27.06
N ASP A 483 -7.64 -8.77 -26.98
CA ASP A 483 -6.85 -9.02 -25.76
C ASP A 483 -5.57 -8.17 -25.64
N LYS A 484 -5.25 -7.38 -26.66
CA LYS A 484 -4.00 -6.60 -26.72
C LYS A 484 -3.87 -5.56 -25.60
N TRP A 485 -4.98 -5.12 -25.00
CA TRP A 485 -4.96 -4.20 -23.87
C TRP A 485 -4.31 -4.83 -22.63
N VAL A 486 -4.29 -6.16 -22.51
CA VAL A 486 -3.68 -6.85 -21.37
C VAL A 486 -2.16 -6.62 -21.32
N GLN A 487 -1.49 -6.59 -22.47
CA GLN A 487 -0.06 -6.25 -22.56
C GLN A 487 0.18 -4.74 -22.73
N SER A 488 -0.81 -4.00 -23.23
CA SER A 488 -0.72 -2.57 -23.48
C SER A 488 -1.99 -1.86 -22.98
N PRO A 489 -2.11 -1.59 -21.67
CA PRO A 489 -3.32 -1.05 -21.05
C PRO A 489 -3.80 0.28 -21.64
N ALA A 490 -2.92 1.04 -22.29
CA ALA A 490 -3.29 2.25 -23.04
C ALA A 490 -4.36 1.98 -24.12
N LYS A 491 -4.49 0.75 -24.63
CA LYS A 491 -5.53 0.38 -25.61
C LYS A 491 -6.95 0.33 -25.04
N LEU A 492 -7.11 0.40 -23.72
CA LEU A 492 -8.44 0.53 -23.12
C LEU A 492 -9.20 1.76 -23.66
N THR A 493 -8.50 2.79 -24.15
CA THR A 493 -9.11 3.96 -24.79
C THR A 493 -9.92 3.62 -26.04
N GLU A 494 -9.66 2.47 -26.68
CA GLU A 494 -10.47 1.98 -27.82
C GLU A 494 -11.94 1.74 -27.41
N LEU A 495 -12.24 1.53 -26.12
CA LEU A 495 -13.61 1.41 -25.61
C LEU A 495 -14.44 2.70 -25.74
N LEU A 496 -13.81 3.86 -25.94
CA LEU A 496 -14.53 5.12 -26.12
C LEU A 496 -15.48 5.11 -27.32
N SER A 497 -15.21 4.29 -28.35
CA SER A 497 -16.12 4.14 -29.50
C SER A 497 -17.41 3.38 -29.15
N TYR A 498 -17.42 2.60 -28.06
CA TYR A 498 -18.56 1.81 -27.61
C TYR A 498 -19.39 2.50 -26.51
N ARG A 499 -18.99 3.68 -26.06
CA ARG A 499 -19.63 4.35 -24.90
C ARG A 499 -21.09 4.76 -25.13
N GLU A 500 -21.49 4.92 -26.39
CA GLU A 500 -22.88 5.23 -26.81
C GLU A 500 -23.59 4.00 -27.40
N ASP A 501 -22.93 2.83 -27.43
CA ASP A 501 -23.54 1.60 -27.95
C ASP A 501 -24.46 0.99 -26.88
N ALA A 502 -25.75 0.92 -27.18
CA ALA A 502 -26.77 0.46 -26.22
C ALA A 502 -26.60 -1.01 -25.82
N VAL A 503 -26.08 -1.87 -26.70
CA VAL A 503 -25.85 -3.29 -26.41
C VAL A 503 -24.67 -3.42 -25.45
N PHE A 504 -23.58 -2.72 -25.74
CA PHE A 504 -22.39 -2.71 -24.91
C PHE A 504 -22.67 -2.10 -23.53
N GLN A 505 -23.41 -0.99 -23.47
CA GLN A 505 -23.89 -0.41 -22.20
C GLN A 505 -24.69 -1.43 -21.39
N HIS A 506 -25.61 -2.16 -22.03
CA HIS A 506 -26.38 -3.20 -21.35
C HIS A 506 -25.50 -4.32 -20.79
N GLN A 507 -24.51 -4.79 -21.56
CA GLN A 507 -23.55 -5.81 -21.11
C GLN A 507 -22.72 -5.31 -19.91
N ILE A 508 -22.27 -4.05 -19.92
CA ILE A 508 -21.56 -3.43 -18.79
C ILE A 508 -22.45 -3.39 -17.53
N ALA A 509 -23.73 -3.03 -17.70
CA ALA A 509 -24.70 -3.02 -16.60
C ALA A 509 -24.91 -4.42 -16.00
N GLN A 510 -24.99 -5.45 -16.84
CA GLN A 510 -25.10 -6.85 -16.40
C GLN A 510 -23.86 -7.31 -15.61
N VAL A 511 -22.66 -6.96 -16.10
CA VAL A 511 -21.41 -7.25 -15.37
C VAL A 511 -21.42 -6.57 -14.00
N LYS A 512 -21.76 -5.27 -13.94
CA LYS A 512 -21.88 -4.53 -12.67
C LYS A 512 -22.88 -5.19 -11.72
N LYS A 513 -24.05 -5.58 -12.23
CA LYS A 513 -25.10 -6.25 -11.46
C LYS A 513 -24.60 -7.57 -10.85
N ALA A 514 -23.96 -8.42 -11.65
CA ALA A 514 -23.40 -9.68 -11.17
C ALA A 514 -22.36 -9.47 -10.06
N ARG A 515 -21.55 -8.40 -10.14
CA ARG A 515 -20.60 -8.05 -9.08
C ARG A 515 -21.26 -7.56 -7.81
N LYS A 516 -22.34 -6.78 -7.93
CA LYS A 516 -23.16 -6.36 -6.79
C LYS A 516 -23.80 -7.56 -6.11
N ASP A 517 -24.26 -8.55 -6.86
CA ASP A 517 -24.84 -9.78 -6.31
C ASP A 517 -23.79 -10.61 -5.53
N ILE A 518 -22.56 -10.71 -6.02
CA ILE A 518 -21.45 -11.35 -5.29
C ILE A 518 -21.16 -10.62 -3.98
N LEU A 519 -21.00 -9.30 -4.03
CA LEU A 519 -20.72 -8.52 -2.81
C LEU A 519 -21.92 -8.56 -1.83
N ALA A 520 -23.15 -8.53 -2.31
CA ALA A 520 -24.34 -8.64 -1.47
C ALA A 520 -24.41 -9.98 -0.74
N LYS A 521 -24.02 -11.09 -1.41
CA LYS A 521 -23.88 -12.39 -0.77
C LYS A 521 -22.82 -12.35 0.34
N HIS A 522 -21.65 -11.77 0.08
CA HIS A 522 -20.60 -11.60 1.09
C HIS A 522 -21.09 -10.76 2.29
N ILE A 523 -21.76 -9.63 2.03
CA ILE A 523 -22.35 -8.78 3.07
C ILE A 523 -23.32 -9.59 3.92
N TYR A 524 -24.20 -10.38 3.30
CA TYR A 524 -25.15 -11.21 4.02
C TYR A 524 -24.47 -12.28 4.88
N GLU A 525 -23.46 -12.97 4.35
CA GLU A 525 -22.70 -13.99 5.08
C GLU A 525 -21.98 -13.42 6.31
N GLN A 526 -21.46 -12.20 6.19
CA GLN A 526 -20.70 -11.55 7.25
C GLN A 526 -21.59 -10.82 8.29
N THR A 527 -22.67 -10.19 7.85
CA THR A 527 -23.47 -9.26 8.67
C THR A 527 -24.91 -9.72 8.92
N GLY A 528 -25.42 -10.68 8.15
CA GLY A 528 -26.82 -11.08 8.15
C GLY A 528 -27.77 -10.07 7.48
N ILE A 529 -27.25 -8.96 6.93
CA ILE A 529 -28.06 -7.89 6.34
C ILE A 529 -28.20 -8.14 4.84
N ASN A 530 -29.45 -8.18 4.36
CA ASN A 530 -29.74 -8.16 2.93
C ASN A 530 -29.67 -6.73 2.39
N VAL A 531 -28.95 -6.56 1.28
CA VAL A 531 -28.83 -5.29 0.55
C VAL A 531 -29.45 -5.42 -0.84
N ASP A 532 -30.13 -4.38 -1.30
CA ASP A 532 -30.72 -4.36 -2.64
C ASP A 532 -29.64 -4.05 -3.68
N THR A 533 -29.36 -5.00 -4.57
CA THR A 533 -28.35 -4.83 -5.62
C THR A 533 -28.82 -3.94 -6.77
N ASN A 534 -30.04 -3.40 -6.72
CA ASN A 534 -30.48 -2.31 -7.60
C ASN A 534 -30.21 -0.92 -7.00
N SER A 535 -29.97 -0.82 -5.69
CA SER A 535 -29.55 0.43 -5.06
C SER A 535 -28.16 0.86 -5.52
N ILE A 536 -27.84 2.14 -5.44
CA ILE A 536 -26.47 2.63 -5.68
C ILE A 536 -25.56 2.06 -4.59
N PHE A 537 -24.53 1.33 -5.00
CA PHE A 537 -23.46 0.91 -4.10
C PHE A 537 -22.44 2.05 -3.99
N ASP A 538 -22.57 2.81 -2.91
CA ASP A 538 -21.74 3.95 -2.57
C ASP A 538 -20.65 3.54 -1.59
N VAL A 539 -19.39 3.58 -2.04
CA VAL A 539 -18.32 2.88 -1.36
C VAL A 539 -17.19 3.80 -0.92
N GLN A 540 -16.90 3.76 0.39
CA GLN A 540 -15.73 4.40 0.99
C GLN A 540 -14.86 3.38 1.73
N VAL A 541 -13.93 2.74 1.00
CA VAL A 541 -12.93 1.83 1.59
C VAL A 541 -11.51 2.38 1.54
N LYS A 542 -10.94 2.60 2.72
CA LYS A 542 -9.57 3.13 2.95
C LYS A 542 -9.28 3.10 4.44
N ARG A 543 -8.02 3.30 4.84
CA ARG A 543 -7.64 3.49 6.24
C ARG A 543 -8.54 4.53 6.90
N LEU A 544 -8.92 4.31 8.16
CA LEU A 544 -9.70 5.30 8.89
C LEU A 544 -8.77 6.40 9.41
N HIS A 545 -9.04 7.65 9.00
CA HIS A 545 -8.26 8.81 9.42
C HIS A 545 -9.12 10.07 9.28
N ALA A 546 -8.95 11.04 10.18
CA ALA A 546 -9.72 12.30 10.15
C ALA A 546 -9.68 13.02 8.79
N TYR A 547 -8.49 13.22 8.18
CA TYR A 547 -8.38 13.84 6.85
C TYR A 547 -9.02 13.07 5.70
N LYS A 548 -9.29 11.76 5.85
CA LYS A 548 -9.99 10.95 4.83
C LYS A 548 -11.50 11.08 4.91
N ARG A 549 -11.99 11.76 5.95
CA ARG A 549 -13.34 12.26 6.15
C ARG A 549 -14.45 11.21 5.98
N GLN A 550 -14.25 10.01 6.51
CA GLN A 550 -15.38 9.09 6.76
C GLN A 550 -16.46 9.77 7.62
N LEU A 551 -16.06 10.71 8.49
CA LEU A 551 -17.00 11.54 9.26
C LEU A 551 -17.90 12.39 8.36
N LEU A 552 -17.38 13.02 7.30
CA LEU A 552 -18.19 13.79 6.34
C LEU A 552 -19.26 12.91 5.68
N ASN A 553 -18.88 11.70 5.25
CA ASN A 553 -19.81 10.73 4.68
C ASN A 553 -20.91 10.35 5.69
N VAL A 554 -20.53 10.03 6.93
CA VAL A 554 -21.50 9.68 7.98
C VAL A 554 -22.46 10.82 8.31
N LEU A 555 -21.98 12.07 8.38
CA LEU A 555 -22.84 13.23 8.62
C LEU A 555 -23.83 13.44 7.46
N HIS A 556 -23.42 13.16 6.22
CA HIS A 556 -24.32 13.16 5.07
C HIS A 556 -25.41 12.07 5.17
N ILE A 557 -25.03 10.85 5.57
CA ILE A 557 -26.00 9.77 5.79
C ILE A 557 -26.97 10.12 6.92
N MET A 558 -26.50 10.74 8.00
CA MET A 558 -27.36 11.26 9.07
C MET A 558 -28.35 12.30 8.54
N TYR A 559 -27.89 13.22 7.70
CA TYR A 559 -28.75 14.20 7.03
C TYR A 559 -29.82 13.52 6.16
N LEU A 560 -29.45 12.54 5.32
CA LEU A 560 -30.41 11.80 4.47
C LEU A 560 -31.45 11.06 5.30
N TYR A 561 -31.01 10.33 6.33
CA TYR A 561 -31.90 9.61 7.23
C TYR A 561 -32.89 10.57 7.91
N ASN A 562 -32.39 11.68 8.45
CA ASN A 562 -33.19 12.73 9.05
C ASN A 562 -34.25 13.31 8.07
N ARG A 563 -33.88 13.61 6.83
CA ARG A 563 -34.80 14.11 5.80
C ARG A 563 -35.88 13.09 5.45
N LEU A 564 -35.53 11.83 5.28
CA LEU A 564 -36.47 10.74 4.99
C LEU A 564 -37.51 10.53 6.11
N LYS A 565 -37.17 10.89 7.36
CA LYS A 565 -38.07 10.77 8.52
C LYS A 565 -39.04 11.93 8.68
N GLU A 566 -38.65 13.12 8.23
CA GLU A 566 -39.42 14.35 8.48
C GLU A 566 -40.24 14.81 7.29
N ASP A 567 -39.77 14.52 6.09
CA ASP A 567 -40.37 14.98 4.86
C ASP A 567 -40.78 13.77 4.02
N SER A 568 -42.07 13.43 4.09
CA SER A 568 -42.62 12.30 3.33
C SER A 568 -42.56 12.51 1.81
N SER A 569 -42.34 13.74 1.34
CA SER A 569 -42.14 14.05 -0.08
C SER A 569 -40.69 13.92 -0.53
N PHE A 570 -39.74 13.89 0.41
CA PHE A 570 -38.33 13.70 0.11
C PHE A 570 -38.06 12.25 -0.30
N THR A 571 -37.51 12.09 -1.49
CA THR A 571 -37.14 10.79 -2.05
C THR A 571 -35.70 10.82 -2.54
N ILE A 572 -35.01 9.71 -2.35
CA ILE A 572 -33.70 9.44 -2.94
C ILE A 572 -33.81 8.20 -3.82
N TYR A 573 -32.89 8.05 -4.78
CA TYR A 573 -32.69 6.73 -5.36
C TYR A 573 -32.19 5.79 -4.25
N PRO A 574 -32.60 4.51 -4.18
CA PRO A 574 -32.12 3.63 -3.11
C PRO A 574 -30.58 3.62 -3.03
N HIS A 575 -30.01 3.76 -1.84
CA HIS A 575 -28.57 3.79 -1.59
C HIS A 575 -28.14 2.74 -0.56
N THR A 576 -27.06 2.03 -0.85
CA THR A 576 -26.31 1.20 0.09
C THR A 576 -24.92 1.81 0.28
N PHE A 577 -24.71 2.46 1.41
CA PHE A 577 -23.41 3.00 1.81
C PHE A 577 -22.53 1.89 2.40
N ILE A 578 -21.34 1.67 1.85
CA ILE A 578 -20.44 0.58 2.22
C ILE A 578 -19.10 1.17 2.69
N PHE A 579 -18.78 0.92 3.95
CA PHE A 579 -17.53 1.28 4.59
C PHE A 579 -16.64 0.06 4.77
N GLY A 580 -15.34 0.27 4.70
CA GLY A 580 -14.33 -0.74 4.99
C GLY A 580 -13.03 -0.05 5.38
N ALA A 581 -12.69 -0.07 6.66
CA ALA A 581 -11.59 0.72 7.19
C ALA A 581 -11.04 0.13 8.49
N LYS A 582 -9.71 0.21 8.68
CA LYS A 582 -9.03 -0.05 9.95
C LYS A 582 -8.51 1.27 10.54
N ALA A 583 -8.71 1.47 11.83
CA ALA A 583 -8.05 2.54 12.59
C ALA A 583 -6.78 2.00 13.26
N SER A 584 -5.71 2.79 13.37
CA SER A 584 -4.53 2.37 14.15
C SER A 584 -4.91 2.13 15.62
N PRO A 585 -4.26 1.19 16.34
CA PRO A 585 -4.70 0.80 17.68
C PRO A 585 -4.75 1.96 18.68
N GLY A 586 -3.77 2.87 18.62
CA GLY A 586 -3.70 4.08 19.46
C GLY A 586 -4.50 5.29 18.97
N TYR A 587 -5.19 5.21 17.82
CA TYR A 587 -5.92 6.35 17.26
C TYR A 587 -7.37 6.37 17.74
N TYR A 588 -7.58 6.80 18.99
CA TYR A 588 -8.88 6.79 19.67
C TYR A 588 -9.98 7.55 18.90
N TYR A 589 -9.67 8.75 18.39
CA TYR A 589 -10.63 9.55 17.61
C TYR A 589 -11.14 8.79 16.36
N ALA A 590 -10.24 8.13 15.64
CA ALA A 590 -10.62 7.29 14.52
C ALA A 590 -11.53 6.13 14.97
N LYS A 591 -11.18 5.43 16.05
CA LYS A 591 -12.05 4.36 16.59
C LYS A 591 -13.46 4.86 16.96
N LYS A 592 -13.59 6.08 17.47
CA LYS A 592 -14.90 6.71 17.74
C LYS A 592 -15.72 6.94 16.46
N ILE A 593 -15.08 7.32 15.34
CA ILE A 593 -15.76 7.41 14.04
C ILE A 593 -16.25 6.04 13.57
N ILE A 594 -15.48 4.95 13.75
CA ILE A 594 -15.95 3.58 13.46
C ILE A 594 -17.19 3.25 14.29
N LYS A 595 -17.18 3.57 15.59
CA LYS A 595 -18.33 3.36 16.47
C LYS A 595 -19.55 4.17 16.02
N LEU A 596 -19.35 5.41 15.55
CA LEU A 596 -20.44 6.23 15.02
C LEU A 596 -21.04 5.62 13.75
N ILE A 597 -20.22 5.16 12.80
CA ILE A 597 -20.69 4.49 11.57
C ILE A 597 -21.57 3.28 11.94
N ASN A 598 -21.07 2.40 12.81
CA ASN A 598 -21.82 1.21 13.21
C ASN A 598 -23.10 1.54 13.98
N SER A 599 -23.08 2.55 14.86
CA SER A 599 -24.26 2.97 15.61
C SER A 599 -25.33 3.60 14.70
N LEU A 600 -24.92 4.31 13.65
CA LEU A 600 -25.82 4.79 12.60
C LEU A 600 -26.35 3.63 11.76
N ALA A 601 -25.50 2.68 11.38
CA ALA A 601 -25.90 1.50 10.62
C ALA A 601 -26.96 0.68 11.32
N ASP A 602 -26.79 0.41 12.62
CA ASP A 602 -27.79 -0.32 13.42
C ASP A 602 -29.13 0.41 13.42
N LYS A 603 -29.12 1.74 13.57
CA LYS A 603 -30.35 2.55 13.58
C LYS A 603 -31.05 2.54 12.22
N VAL A 604 -30.31 2.82 11.14
CA VAL A 604 -30.84 2.93 9.77
C VAL A 604 -31.35 1.58 9.28
N ASN A 605 -30.58 0.51 9.44
CA ASN A 605 -30.91 -0.79 8.86
C ASN A 605 -32.13 -1.46 9.51
N HIS A 606 -32.41 -1.14 10.78
CA HIS A 606 -33.57 -1.65 11.53
C HIS A 606 -34.79 -0.71 11.47
N ASP A 607 -34.68 0.47 10.87
CA ASP A 607 -35.82 1.38 10.71
C ASP A 607 -36.68 1.00 9.50
N LYS A 608 -37.84 0.38 9.76
CA LYS A 608 -38.80 -0.06 8.74
C LYS A 608 -39.34 1.06 7.83
N GLN A 609 -39.18 2.34 8.18
CA GLN A 609 -39.66 3.45 7.37
C GLN A 609 -38.67 3.90 6.28
N THR A 610 -37.38 3.58 6.43
CA THR A 610 -36.32 4.10 5.56
C THR A 610 -35.39 3.03 5.03
N ASN A 611 -35.36 1.84 5.65
CA ASN A 611 -34.36 0.82 5.34
C ASN A 611 -34.51 0.13 3.98
N ASP A 612 -35.62 0.38 3.29
CA ASP A 612 -35.86 0.00 1.89
C ASP A 612 -35.12 0.93 0.91
N ARG A 613 -34.85 2.17 1.33
CA ARG A 613 -34.21 3.23 0.51
C ARG A 613 -32.79 3.56 0.96
N LEU A 614 -32.45 3.30 2.22
CA LEU A 614 -31.16 3.64 2.81
C LEU A 614 -30.62 2.47 3.63
N LYS A 615 -29.46 1.96 3.24
CA LYS A 615 -28.68 0.95 3.97
C LYS A 615 -27.29 1.48 4.27
N VAL A 616 -26.73 1.08 5.41
CA VAL A 616 -25.34 1.40 5.80
C VAL A 616 -24.66 0.12 6.25
N ILE A 617 -23.54 -0.22 5.64
CA ILE A 617 -22.81 -1.46 5.90
C ILE A 617 -21.37 -1.10 6.27
N PHE A 618 -20.87 -1.67 7.38
CA PHE A 618 -19.45 -1.64 7.69
C PHE A 618 -18.89 -3.05 7.54
N LEU A 619 -18.04 -3.25 6.54
CA LEU A 619 -17.36 -4.52 6.34
C LEU A 619 -16.10 -4.58 7.22
N GLU A 620 -16.12 -5.53 8.14
CA GLU A 620 -15.01 -5.81 9.04
C GLU A 620 -13.78 -6.33 8.28
N ASN A 621 -12.60 -6.05 8.84
CA ASN A 621 -11.32 -6.60 8.39
C ASN A 621 -10.97 -6.33 6.92
N TYR A 622 -11.16 -5.08 6.48
CA TYR A 622 -10.77 -4.65 5.13
C TYR A 622 -9.32 -5.04 4.81
N ARG A 623 -9.16 -5.81 3.73
CA ARG A 623 -7.92 -6.42 3.22
C ARG A 623 -8.01 -6.62 1.72
N VAL A 624 -6.95 -7.11 1.08
CA VAL A 624 -6.89 -7.23 -0.39
C VAL A 624 -7.98 -8.15 -0.91
N SER A 625 -8.16 -9.33 -0.31
CA SER A 625 -9.19 -10.28 -0.75
C SER A 625 -10.61 -9.69 -0.70
N LEU A 626 -10.95 -8.96 0.36
CA LEU A 626 -12.26 -8.29 0.40
C LEU A 626 -12.35 -7.15 -0.63
N ALA A 627 -11.25 -6.42 -0.84
CA ALA A 627 -11.20 -5.34 -1.81
C ALA A 627 -11.40 -5.83 -3.26
N GLU A 628 -11.00 -7.07 -3.57
CA GLU A 628 -11.22 -7.71 -4.86
C GLU A 628 -12.71 -7.93 -5.17
N ASP A 629 -13.58 -8.04 -4.15
CA ASP A 629 -15.04 -8.09 -4.33
C ASP A 629 -15.67 -6.69 -4.35
N ILE A 630 -15.13 -5.77 -3.54
CA ILE A 630 -15.68 -4.42 -3.37
C ILE A 630 -15.52 -3.54 -4.62
N PHE A 631 -14.30 -3.44 -5.18
CA PHE A 631 -14.06 -2.51 -6.30
C PHE A 631 -14.91 -2.82 -7.54
N PRO A 632 -15.08 -4.10 -7.95
CA PRO A 632 -15.96 -4.46 -9.07
C PRO A 632 -17.43 -4.12 -8.86
N ALA A 633 -17.92 -4.16 -7.62
CA ALA A 633 -19.33 -3.98 -7.30
C ALA A 633 -19.77 -2.52 -7.14
N ALA A 634 -18.83 -1.59 -6.90
CA ALA A 634 -19.18 -0.20 -6.61
C ALA A 634 -19.74 0.56 -7.81
N ASP A 635 -20.76 1.39 -7.55
CA ASP A 635 -21.27 2.38 -8.50
C ASP A 635 -20.58 3.72 -8.26
N VAL A 636 -20.51 4.16 -6.99
CA VAL A 636 -19.90 5.42 -6.56
C VAL A 636 -18.64 5.13 -5.75
N SER A 637 -17.59 5.91 -6.02
CA SER A 637 -16.31 5.85 -5.33
C SER A 637 -16.05 7.11 -4.51
N GLU A 638 -16.03 6.98 -3.18
CA GLU A 638 -15.85 8.13 -2.28
C GLU A 638 -14.37 8.47 -2.07
N GLN A 639 -13.95 9.58 -2.67
CA GLN A 639 -12.57 10.11 -2.68
C GLN A 639 -12.50 11.50 -2.08
N ILE A 640 -13.02 11.60 -0.87
CA ILE A 640 -13.40 12.86 -0.21
C ILE A 640 -12.38 13.37 0.80
N SER A 641 -11.09 13.09 0.64
CA SER A 641 -10.07 13.63 1.56
C SER A 641 -10.07 15.17 1.54
N THR A 642 -9.73 15.83 2.65
CA THR A 642 -9.56 17.29 2.66
C THR A 642 -8.50 17.69 1.63
N ALA A 643 -8.80 18.65 0.76
CA ALA A 643 -7.86 19.05 -0.29
C ALA A 643 -6.50 19.44 0.29
N SER A 644 -5.41 19.08 -0.40
CA SER A 644 -3.99 19.15 0.01
C SER A 644 -3.46 18.04 0.93
N LYS A 645 -4.31 17.13 1.42
CA LYS A 645 -3.91 16.10 2.39
C LYS A 645 -3.65 14.72 1.76
N GLU A 646 -4.25 14.40 0.61
CA GLU A 646 -4.00 13.16 -0.11
C GLU A 646 -2.88 13.32 -1.15
N ALA A 647 -1.76 12.63 -0.94
CA ALA A 647 -0.62 12.70 -1.85
C ALA A 647 -0.93 12.11 -3.24
N SER A 648 -1.82 11.12 -3.33
CA SER A 648 -2.22 10.47 -4.59
C SER A 648 -3.52 9.70 -4.39
N GLY A 649 -3.47 8.52 -3.77
CA GLY A 649 -4.58 7.57 -3.71
C GLY A 649 -4.53 6.58 -4.86
N THR A 650 -4.61 5.29 -4.54
CA THR A 650 -4.66 4.19 -5.53
C THR A 650 -5.98 3.43 -5.49
N GLY A 651 -6.84 3.69 -4.50
CA GLY A 651 -8.19 3.11 -4.44
C GLY A 651 -9.08 3.66 -5.54
N ASN A 652 -9.07 4.98 -5.74
CA ASN A 652 -9.75 5.69 -6.82
C ASN A 652 -9.45 5.09 -8.21
N MET A 653 -8.18 4.76 -8.50
CA MET A 653 -7.77 4.12 -9.75
C MET A 653 -8.42 2.74 -9.94
N LYS A 654 -8.59 1.96 -8.85
CA LYS A 654 -9.20 0.61 -8.91
C LYS A 654 -10.70 0.68 -9.15
N PHE A 655 -11.35 1.65 -8.51
CA PHE A 655 -12.76 1.96 -8.71
C PHE A 655 -13.02 2.39 -10.16
N MET A 656 -12.24 3.35 -10.66
CA MET A 656 -12.29 3.82 -12.06
C MET A 656 -12.12 2.67 -13.05
N MET A 657 -11.11 1.81 -12.84
CA MET A 657 -10.84 0.65 -13.69
C MET A 657 -11.99 -0.37 -13.73
N ASN A 658 -12.85 -0.37 -12.70
CA ASN A 658 -14.03 -1.22 -12.59
C ASN A 658 -15.35 -0.48 -12.88
N GLY A 659 -15.29 0.74 -13.43
CA GLY A 659 -16.46 1.51 -13.87
C GLY A 659 -17.23 2.24 -12.78
N ALA A 660 -16.68 2.34 -11.56
CA ALA A 660 -17.27 3.21 -10.55
C ALA A 660 -16.95 4.69 -10.86
N VAL A 661 -17.94 5.56 -10.69
CA VAL A 661 -17.79 7.01 -10.89
C VAL A 661 -17.32 7.64 -9.58
N THR A 662 -16.32 8.51 -9.66
CA THR A 662 -15.75 9.15 -8.46
C THR A 662 -16.61 10.34 -8.01
N VAL A 663 -16.90 10.38 -6.71
CA VAL A 663 -17.28 11.59 -5.96
C VAL A 663 -16.07 11.99 -5.13
N GLY A 664 -15.52 13.18 -5.34
CA GLY A 664 -14.27 13.53 -4.70
C GLY A 664 -13.92 15.01 -4.70
N THR A 665 -12.94 15.35 -3.87
CA THR A 665 -12.31 16.67 -3.86
C THR A 665 -11.27 16.79 -4.96
N LEU A 666 -10.86 18.04 -5.28
CA LEU A 666 -9.70 18.31 -6.14
C LEU A 666 -8.39 18.07 -5.39
N ASP A 667 -8.11 16.81 -5.09
CA ASP A 667 -6.93 16.39 -4.34
C ASP A 667 -6.31 15.11 -4.89
N GLY A 668 -5.02 14.91 -4.61
CA GLY A 668 -4.26 13.73 -5.03
C GLY A 668 -4.46 13.36 -6.51
N ALA A 669 -4.71 12.08 -6.76
CA ALA A 669 -4.93 11.53 -8.10
C ALA A 669 -6.34 11.79 -8.65
N ASN A 670 -7.27 12.37 -7.88
CA ASN A 670 -8.58 12.75 -8.43
C ASN A 670 -8.43 13.85 -9.50
N ILE A 671 -7.42 14.72 -9.35
CA ILE A 671 -7.09 15.74 -10.35
C ILE A 671 -6.68 15.07 -11.66
N GLU A 672 -5.77 14.09 -11.61
CA GLU A 672 -5.32 13.35 -12.79
C GLU A 672 -6.46 12.52 -13.38
N ILE A 673 -7.31 11.87 -12.57
CA ILE A 673 -8.51 11.17 -13.06
C ILE A 673 -9.42 12.14 -13.81
N LYS A 674 -9.71 13.31 -13.24
CA LYS A 674 -10.52 14.36 -13.89
C LYS A 674 -9.91 14.86 -15.21
N GLU A 675 -8.59 15.00 -15.27
CA GLU A 675 -7.87 15.37 -16.50
C GLU A 675 -8.04 14.31 -17.60
N GLU A 676 -8.01 13.03 -17.26
CA GLU A 676 -8.14 11.92 -18.22
C GLU A 676 -9.60 11.65 -18.62
N VAL A 677 -10.56 11.69 -17.68
CA VAL A 677 -11.97 11.36 -17.96
C VAL A 677 -12.80 12.55 -18.42
N GLY A 678 -12.44 13.79 -18.09
CA GLY A 678 -13.27 14.97 -18.36
C GLY A 678 -14.26 15.30 -17.24
N ASN A 679 -14.71 16.56 -17.19
CA ASN A 679 -15.53 17.10 -16.09
C ASN A 679 -16.93 16.48 -16.00
N GLU A 680 -17.42 15.95 -17.11
CA GLU A 680 -18.73 15.33 -17.25
C GLU A 680 -18.76 13.86 -16.78
N HIS A 681 -17.60 13.29 -16.44
CA HIS A 681 -17.41 11.88 -16.10
C HIS A 681 -16.89 11.66 -14.67
N ILE A 682 -16.88 12.72 -13.84
CA ILE A 682 -16.50 12.72 -12.42
C ILE A 682 -17.29 13.79 -11.65
N PHE A 683 -17.59 13.53 -10.38
CA PHE A 683 -18.29 14.48 -9.51
C PHE A 683 -17.31 15.14 -8.53
N ILE A 684 -17.02 16.41 -8.76
CA ILE A 684 -16.11 17.21 -7.94
C ILE A 684 -16.88 18.19 -7.05
N PHE A 685 -16.45 18.32 -5.79
CA PHE A 685 -17.02 19.25 -4.82
C PHE A 685 -15.96 19.76 -3.81
N GLY A 686 -16.40 20.66 -2.93
CA GLY A 686 -15.65 21.10 -1.76
C GLY A 686 -14.57 22.15 -2.05
N LEU A 687 -13.85 22.51 -1.00
CA LEU A 687 -12.72 23.44 -1.07
C LEU A 687 -11.60 22.93 -2.00
N THR A 688 -10.96 23.88 -2.67
CA THR A 688 -9.68 23.67 -3.36
C THR A 688 -8.52 23.66 -2.36
N SER A 689 -7.38 23.08 -2.77
CA SER A 689 -6.15 23.13 -1.98
C SER A 689 -5.72 24.57 -1.66
N GLU A 690 -5.88 25.51 -2.58
CA GLU A 690 -5.55 26.92 -2.35
C GLU A 690 -6.42 27.54 -1.25
N GLU A 691 -7.72 27.29 -1.25
CA GLU A 691 -8.64 27.79 -0.23
C GLU A 691 -8.35 27.19 1.15
N VAL A 692 -8.11 25.87 1.24
CA VAL A 692 -7.71 25.20 2.49
C VAL A 692 -6.45 25.85 3.07
N LEU A 693 -5.44 26.08 2.22
CA LEU A 693 -4.20 26.71 2.65
C LEU A 693 -4.38 28.17 3.06
N ASN A 694 -5.24 28.91 2.36
CA ASN A 694 -5.58 30.27 2.73
C ASN A 694 -6.21 30.33 4.12
N TYR A 695 -7.13 29.42 4.46
CA TYR A 695 -7.70 29.32 5.80
C TYR A 695 -6.65 28.99 6.87
N HIS A 696 -5.71 28.07 6.58
CA HIS A 696 -4.65 27.74 7.53
C HIS A 696 -3.67 28.90 7.76
N HIS A 697 -3.36 29.70 6.74
CA HIS A 697 -2.40 30.79 6.86
C HIS A 697 -3.02 32.09 7.40
N ASN A 698 -4.21 32.44 6.91
CA ASN A 698 -4.81 33.74 7.12
C ASN A 698 -6.00 33.68 8.09
N GLY A 699 -6.37 32.49 8.56
CA GLY A 699 -7.57 32.29 9.38
C GLY A 699 -8.86 32.49 8.57
N GLY A 700 -9.95 32.84 9.26
CA GLY A 700 -11.24 33.14 8.62
C GLY A 700 -12.22 31.95 8.53
N TYR A 701 -11.81 30.75 8.95
CA TYR A 701 -12.73 29.64 9.17
C TYR A 701 -13.08 29.52 10.66
N ARG A 702 -14.38 29.52 10.95
CA ARG A 702 -14.93 29.25 12.27
C ARG A 702 -16.06 28.23 12.16
N SER A 703 -15.81 27.01 12.62
CA SER A 703 -16.77 25.90 12.49
C SER A 703 -18.09 26.17 13.23
N MET A 704 -18.03 26.90 14.34
CA MET A 704 -19.21 27.33 15.12
C MET A 704 -20.18 28.19 14.32
N ASP A 705 -19.73 28.91 13.28
CA ASP A 705 -20.66 29.66 12.42
C ASP A 705 -21.53 28.74 11.58
N TYR A 706 -20.99 27.62 11.10
CA TYR A 706 -21.74 26.60 10.38
C TYR A 706 -22.69 25.87 11.33
N TYR A 707 -22.23 25.55 12.54
CA TYR A 707 -23.05 24.95 13.58
C TYR A 707 -24.24 25.82 14.00
N HIS A 708 -24.08 27.16 14.09
CA HIS A 708 -25.17 28.04 14.51
C HIS A 708 -26.12 28.47 13.38
N HIS A 709 -25.65 28.57 12.13
CA HIS A 709 -26.43 29.15 11.04
C HIS A 709 -26.97 28.14 10.02
N ASP A 710 -26.40 26.93 9.93
CA ASP A 710 -26.95 25.85 9.09
C ASP A 710 -27.70 24.84 9.95
N ALA A 711 -29.04 24.85 9.86
CA ALA A 711 -29.90 23.95 10.64
C ALA A 711 -29.61 22.46 10.36
N ARG A 712 -29.13 22.12 9.16
CA ARG A 712 -28.74 20.75 8.80
C ARG A 712 -27.51 20.33 9.60
N VAL A 713 -26.49 21.21 9.63
CA VAL A 713 -25.25 21.01 10.40
C VAL A 713 -25.57 20.95 11.89
N HIS A 714 -26.28 21.95 12.42
CA HIS A 714 -26.66 22.03 13.83
C HIS A 714 -27.24 20.72 14.33
N ARG A 715 -28.22 20.19 13.57
CA ARG A 715 -28.92 18.97 13.95
C ARG A 715 -28.04 17.72 13.93
N VAL A 716 -27.27 17.47 12.86
CA VAL A 716 -26.43 16.25 12.81
C VAL A 716 -25.31 16.30 13.84
N VAL A 717 -24.81 17.49 14.18
CA VAL A 717 -23.81 17.67 15.23
C VAL A 717 -24.44 17.48 16.62
N ASP A 718 -25.63 18.03 16.87
CA ASP A 718 -26.34 17.84 18.15
C ASP A 718 -26.70 16.38 18.42
N GLN A 719 -27.04 15.62 17.38
CA GLN A 719 -27.32 14.18 17.50
C GLN A 719 -26.13 13.37 18.06
N LEU A 720 -24.91 13.92 18.02
CA LEU A 720 -23.74 13.27 18.64
C LEU A 720 -23.81 13.30 20.17
N VAL A 721 -24.47 14.30 20.77
CA VAL A 721 -24.38 14.59 22.22
C VAL A 721 -25.72 14.73 22.94
N ASN A 722 -26.85 14.75 22.21
CA ASN A 722 -28.19 14.95 22.78
C ASN A 722 -28.93 13.66 23.17
N GLY A 723 -28.25 12.51 23.20
CA GLY A 723 -28.85 11.21 23.51
C GLY A 723 -29.60 10.55 22.34
N TYR A 724 -29.40 11.01 21.10
CA TYR A 724 -30.03 10.42 19.91
C TYR A 724 -29.63 8.97 19.62
N TYR A 725 -28.40 8.60 20.00
CA TYR A 725 -27.87 7.25 19.89
C TYR A 725 -27.98 6.51 21.23
N PRO A 726 -28.33 5.20 21.23
CA PRO A 726 -28.43 4.41 22.45
C PRO A 726 -27.04 3.98 22.95
N VAL A 727 -26.19 4.96 23.25
CA VAL A 727 -24.82 4.79 23.75
C VAL A 727 -24.61 5.69 24.98
N ALA A 728 -23.44 5.59 25.63
CA ALA A 728 -23.10 6.51 26.71
C ALA A 728 -23.11 7.97 26.22
N GLN A 729 -23.51 8.91 27.08
CA GLN A 729 -23.75 10.31 26.70
C GLN A 729 -22.48 11.00 26.15
N ASP A 730 -21.32 10.60 26.64
CA ASP A 730 -19.99 11.08 26.27
C ASP A 730 -19.34 10.31 25.10
N GLU A 731 -20.02 9.29 24.56
CA GLU A 731 -19.42 8.37 23.59
C GLU A 731 -18.87 9.09 22.34
N PHE A 732 -19.61 10.08 21.83
CA PHE A 732 -19.25 10.86 20.66
C PHE A 732 -18.85 12.32 20.96
N GLU A 733 -18.67 12.68 22.24
CA GLU A 733 -18.18 14.00 22.64
C GLU A 733 -16.84 14.36 21.97
N PRO A 734 -15.85 13.45 21.81
CA PRO A 734 -14.62 13.77 21.09
C PRO A 734 -14.84 14.18 19.61
N ILE A 735 -15.90 13.66 18.97
CA ILE A 735 -16.27 14.03 17.61
C ILE A 735 -16.92 15.41 17.60
N TYR A 736 -17.84 15.66 18.52
CA TYR A 736 -18.46 16.96 18.71
C TYR A 736 -17.42 18.06 18.97
N ASP A 737 -16.51 17.84 19.92
CA ASP A 737 -15.45 18.78 20.28
C ASP A 737 -14.52 19.06 19.11
N SER A 738 -14.16 18.01 18.36
CA SER A 738 -13.34 18.16 17.15
C SER A 738 -13.99 19.08 16.13
N LEU A 739 -15.31 18.95 15.93
CA LEU A 739 -16.07 19.77 14.97
C LEU A 739 -16.35 21.19 15.49
N THR A 740 -16.46 21.38 16.80
CA THR A 740 -16.90 22.66 17.40
C THR A 740 -15.75 23.37 18.11
N VAL A 741 -15.33 22.86 19.28
CA VAL A 741 -14.34 23.46 20.17
C VAL A 741 -12.95 23.55 19.50
N GLN A 742 -12.56 22.52 18.75
CA GLN A 742 -11.26 22.42 18.07
C GLN A 742 -11.29 22.99 16.65
N ASN A 743 -12.39 23.64 16.26
CA ASN A 743 -12.54 24.35 15.00
C ASN A 743 -12.40 23.50 13.73
N ASP A 744 -12.77 22.22 13.76
CA ASP A 744 -12.89 21.34 12.59
C ASP A 744 -11.68 21.41 11.64
N GLU A 745 -10.54 20.87 12.09
CA GLU A 745 -9.26 20.89 11.37
C GLU A 745 -9.36 20.47 9.89
N TYR A 746 -10.31 19.58 9.57
CA TYR A 746 -10.45 18.95 8.26
C TYR A 746 -11.61 19.51 7.42
N PHE A 747 -12.21 20.64 7.82
CA PHE A 747 -13.24 21.34 7.07
C PHE A 747 -14.46 20.44 6.75
N VAL A 748 -14.79 19.52 7.66
CA VAL A 748 -15.95 18.62 7.54
C VAL A 748 -17.25 19.43 7.48
N LEU A 749 -17.45 20.40 8.39
CA LEU A 749 -18.68 21.20 8.41
C LEU A 749 -18.73 22.17 7.22
N LYS A 750 -17.57 22.69 6.83
CA LYS A 750 -17.44 23.61 5.70
C LYS A 750 -17.85 22.97 4.37
N ASP A 751 -17.45 21.72 4.13
CA ASP A 751 -17.72 21.03 2.86
C ASP A 751 -19.06 20.29 2.84
N LEU A 752 -19.72 20.09 4.00
CA LEU A 752 -20.96 19.31 4.10
C LEU A 752 -22.05 19.76 3.13
N ALA A 753 -22.27 21.08 2.98
CA ALA A 753 -23.29 21.60 2.06
C ALA A 753 -22.99 21.21 0.60
N SER A 754 -21.76 21.47 0.13
CA SER A 754 -21.37 21.12 -1.24
C SER A 754 -21.33 19.61 -1.50
N TYR A 755 -21.11 18.82 -0.44
CA TYR A 755 -21.15 17.36 -0.51
C TYR A 755 -22.59 16.83 -0.60
N ILE A 756 -23.55 17.46 0.08
CA ILE A 756 -24.99 17.18 -0.11
C ILE A 756 -25.38 17.52 -1.55
N ASP A 757 -25.02 18.70 -2.06
CA ASP A 757 -25.39 19.16 -3.40
C ASP A 757 -24.82 18.24 -4.49
N VAL A 758 -23.60 17.72 -4.33
CA VAL A 758 -23.01 16.81 -5.31
C VAL A 758 -23.70 15.44 -5.29
N HIS A 759 -24.16 14.97 -4.13
CA HIS A 759 -24.92 13.72 -4.01
C HIS A 759 -26.33 13.83 -4.60
N GLU A 760 -26.96 14.99 -4.55
CA GLU A 760 -28.20 15.25 -5.29
C GLU A 760 -27.97 15.11 -6.81
N ARG A 761 -26.83 15.60 -7.32
CA ARG A 761 -26.45 15.42 -8.74
C ARG A 761 -26.19 13.96 -9.09
N VAL A 762 -25.54 13.19 -8.21
CA VAL A 762 -25.33 11.75 -8.38
C VAL A 762 -26.67 11.02 -8.48
N ASN A 763 -27.60 11.29 -7.56
CA ASN A 763 -28.94 10.71 -7.55
C ASN A 763 -29.69 10.97 -8.87
N ASN A 764 -29.65 12.22 -9.37
CA ASN A 764 -30.30 12.58 -10.62
C ASN A 764 -29.62 11.92 -11.83
N MET A 765 -28.28 11.85 -11.84
CA MET A 765 -27.53 11.25 -12.94
C MET A 765 -27.73 9.74 -13.04
N TYR A 766 -27.80 9.03 -11.89
CA TYR A 766 -27.98 7.58 -11.88
C TYR A 766 -29.33 7.15 -12.46
N GLN A 767 -30.36 8.01 -12.36
CA GLN A 767 -31.67 7.78 -12.99
C GLN A 767 -31.61 7.83 -14.52
N ASP A 768 -30.66 8.59 -15.09
CA ASP A 768 -30.32 8.52 -16.51
C ASP A 768 -29.29 7.40 -16.73
N THR A 769 -29.79 6.15 -16.80
CA THR A 769 -28.97 4.95 -16.96
C THR A 769 -28.04 5.04 -18.18
N HIS A 770 -28.49 5.64 -19.28
CA HIS A 770 -27.68 5.77 -20.49
C HIS A 770 -26.46 6.67 -20.23
N THR A 771 -26.68 7.85 -19.66
CA THR A 771 -25.58 8.76 -19.33
C THR A 771 -24.66 8.19 -18.25
N TRP A 772 -25.21 7.53 -17.23
CA TRP A 772 -24.41 6.88 -16.19
C TRP A 772 -23.47 5.81 -16.76
N LEU A 773 -23.99 4.94 -17.63
CA LEU A 773 -23.19 3.88 -18.26
C LEU A 773 -22.13 4.46 -19.19
N ARG A 774 -22.42 5.55 -19.91
CA ARG A 774 -21.41 6.31 -20.66
C ARG A 774 -20.28 6.81 -19.76
N MET A 775 -20.59 7.34 -18.57
CA MET A 775 -19.58 7.76 -17.59
C MET A 775 -18.74 6.57 -17.11
N SER A 776 -19.39 5.46 -16.75
CA SER A 776 -18.71 4.22 -16.33
C SER A 776 -17.76 3.70 -17.40
N ILE A 777 -18.21 3.58 -18.66
CA ILE A 777 -17.38 3.11 -19.78
C ILE A 777 -16.20 4.04 -20.02
N THR A 778 -16.42 5.36 -19.95
CA THR A 778 -15.34 6.35 -20.12
C THR A 778 -14.28 6.21 -19.02
N ASN A 779 -14.69 5.98 -17.77
CA ASN A 779 -13.77 5.71 -16.66
C ASN A 779 -12.96 4.43 -16.89
N ILE A 780 -13.60 3.33 -17.33
CA ILE A 780 -12.90 2.08 -17.67
C ILE A 780 -11.88 2.33 -18.79
N ALA A 781 -12.31 2.99 -19.87
CA ALA A 781 -11.49 3.25 -21.05
C ALA A 781 -10.22 4.04 -20.73
N GLN A 782 -10.34 5.07 -19.89
CA GLN A 782 -9.21 5.93 -19.50
C GLN A 782 -8.34 5.34 -18.39
N SER A 783 -8.75 4.24 -17.76
CA SER A 783 -8.04 3.66 -16.62
C SER A 783 -6.65 3.10 -16.98
N GLY A 784 -6.39 2.87 -18.27
CA GLY A 784 -5.09 2.44 -18.80
C GLY A 784 -3.92 3.36 -18.43
N HIS A 785 -4.19 4.66 -18.26
CA HIS A 785 -3.21 5.64 -17.81
C HIS A 785 -2.65 5.31 -16.42
N PHE A 786 -3.50 4.78 -15.53
CA PHE A 786 -3.22 4.58 -14.11
C PHE A 786 -2.64 3.19 -13.80
N THR A 787 -2.09 2.51 -14.80
CA THR A 787 -1.44 1.22 -14.59
C THR A 787 -0.06 1.38 -13.95
N SER A 788 0.28 0.43 -13.08
CA SER A 788 1.62 0.36 -12.49
C SER A 788 2.69 0.06 -13.53
N ASP A 789 2.35 -0.53 -14.68
CA ASP A 789 3.30 -0.80 -15.76
C ASP A 789 3.88 0.49 -16.34
N ARG A 790 3.02 1.46 -16.70
CA ARG A 790 3.44 2.79 -17.15
C ARG A 790 4.36 3.44 -16.12
N THR A 791 3.97 3.35 -14.85
CA THR A 791 4.73 3.93 -13.73
C THR A 791 6.11 3.27 -13.61
N ILE A 792 6.19 1.94 -13.62
CA ILE A 792 7.44 1.18 -13.55
C ILE A 792 8.35 1.46 -14.75
N LEU A 793 7.80 1.57 -15.97
CA LEU A 793 8.59 1.95 -17.15
C LEU A 793 9.23 3.33 -16.98
N GLN A 794 8.51 4.30 -16.42
CA GLN A 794 9.06 5.62 -16.12
C GLN A 794 10.15 5.55 -15.04
N TYR A 795 9.98 4.77 -13.96
CA TYR A 795 11.04 4.57 -12.96
C TYR A 795 12.27 3.89 -13.57
N ALA A 796 12.07 2.83 -14.34
CA ALA A 796 13.13 2.06 -15.00
C ALA A 796 13.95 2.93 -15.95
N HIS A 797 13.29 3.74 -16.77
CA HIS A 797 13.93 4.63 -17.73
C HIS A 797 14.56 5.87 -17.08
N ASP A 798 13.84 6.57 -16.20
CA ASP A 798 14.26 7.89 -15.73
C ASP A 798 15.22 7.82 -14.53
N ILE A 799 15.03 6.83 -13.65
CA ILE A 799 15.69 6.75 -12.34
C ILE A 799 16.65 5.55 -12.29
N TRP A 800 16.13 4.33 -12.36
CA TRP A 800 16.94 3.14 -12.07
C TRP A 800 17.93 2.80 -13.19
N LYS A 801 17.61 3.19 -14.42
CA LYS A 801 18.36 2.85 -15.65
C LYS A 801 18.50 1.34 -15.84
N ILE A 802 17.42 0.59 -15.54
CA ILE A 802 17.33 -0.85 -15.80
C ILE A 802 16.67 -1.10 -17.16
N LYS A 803 16.97 -2.24 -17.78
CA LYS A 803 16.46 -2.63 -19.10
C LYS A 803 15.77 -3.99 -19.03
N HIS A 804 14.98 -4.30 -20.05
CA HIS A 804 14.37 -5.61 -20.20
C HIS A 804 15.43 -6.72 -20.18
N SER A 805 15.16 -7.75 -19.40
CA SER A 805 15.92 -8.98 -19.30
C SER A 805 15.25 -10.02 -20.20
N GLU A 806 15.52 -9.97 -21.50
CA GLU A 806 15.03 -11.01 -22.42
C GLU A 806 15.85 -12.29 -22.24
N MET A 807 15.23 -13.31 -21.65
CA MET A 807 15.80 -14.66 -21.67
C MET A 807 15.70 -15.20 -23.11
N ILE A 808 16.86 -15.40 -23.74
CA ILE A 808 16.93 -16.04 -25.07
C ILE A 808 16.41 -17.48 -24.91
N ARG A 809 15.37 -17.83 -25.66
CA ARG A 809 14.76 -19.17 -25.70
C ARG A 809 15.62 -20.21 -26.39
#